data_AF-A0AA46VY57-F1
#
_entry.id   AF-A0AA46VY57-F1
#
_cell.length_a   1.000
_cell.length_b   1.000
_cell.length_c   1.000
_cell.angle_alpha   90.00
_cell.angle_beta   90.00
_cell.angle_gamma   90.00
#
_symmetry.space_group_name_H-M   'P 1'
#
loop_
_entity.id
_entity.type
_entity.pdbx_description
1 polymer ?
#
loop_
_entity_poly.entity_id
_entity_poly.type
_entity_poly.pdbx_seq_one_letter_code
_entity_poly.pdbx_strand_id
1 'polypeptide(L)'
;MTVSKPQPELTAAEQARQSYRKKRSEGSQKKVDLDQPDVDGVLGFIDGDERYLWPRTQWGNDWTIRIPNSVQLNPYEQLHFFMNGDRLDVINLPDPVTPAIREYVIPADKFESEGVYKIEYLHANSDGNTIGSASRSVTVDHTAPNGNIPGQTPGLPQDVIGNGLTLAYFDAHATLDISIPRTSDIIAGDDIRLYWGAVGPKSMADPIDHIESITVSKDQALPGAGDPVISLDADLVKTLQDGSIAVLYRYVDRTGNLGQPSRWQEIYVDLDPSPESLVAPLVPLADDGLIDRADARLGVYVEIPAPGYGNPQPGKDMIEVNWENTTVPAVPLSTFPMSIFIDWPTLSAEGALDARSFKVSYSVVRGAAKTKSQEIDISVDFTVAGVNPDPDPDPEGPDPINDKLPPVVIKSRGPVDNELSEEDKGQDAKALVTPNPVIAGQSLRLFWGALIPHVDEVVITDPPADPVEFTVPWDKIQQGGYNEQLPVYYSTWNGVNEQQSPRTLVKVTIVESEELADVEFPDRYSGGNPAIPVINCCSKPWDGIKARIPGDRVSFEVGNTVDVSWQAYDDSQGNSPIPGTAYSAPTVTLDDDAVRNGFTITVPYTDYIEPIVTRGSGRVTYVLKKSPTQISVKSTLVVVTRVLPGELNLCTREEPGVCDIPDLAE
;
A
#
# COMPACT_ATOMS: atom_id res chain seq x y z
N MET A 1 99.09 -0.37 76.49
CA MET A 1 98.45 0.44 77.55
C MET A 1 98.40 1.88 77.07
N THR A 2 97.29 2.27 76.49
CA THR A 2 97.00 3.64 76.06
C THR A 2 95.58 3.92 76.54
N VAL A 3 95.50 4.71 77.60
CA VAL A 3 94.29 5.05 78.33
C VAL A 3 93.43 5.92 77.41
N SER A 4 92.28 5.40 76.98
CA SER A 4 91.24 6.22 76.36
C SER A 4 90.68 7.15 77.44
N LYS A 5 90.93 8.45 77.32
CA LYS A 5 90.30 9.45 78.19
C LYS A 5 88.78 9.35 78.02
N PRO A 6 87.99 9.26 79.09
CA PRO A 6 86.55 9.40 78.97
C PRO A 6 86.25 10.82 78.50
N GLN A 7 85.54 10.92 77.39
CA GLN A 7 84.87 12.17 76.99
C GLN A 7 83.95 12.55 78.16
N PRO A 8 84.03 13.78 78.71
CA PRO A 8 83.24 14.11 79.89
C PRO A 8 81.77 13.98 79.54
N GLU A 9 81.06 13.09 80.25
CA GLU A 9 79.60 13.04 80.20
C GLU A 9 79.10 14.43 80.58
N LEU A 10 78.46 15.09 79.61
CA LEU A 10 77.81 16.38 79.82
C LEU A 10 76.86 16.23 81.01
N THR A 11 77.02 17.07 82.03
CA THR A 11 76.12 17.06 83.19
C THR A 11 74.67 17.20 82.74
N ALA A 12 73.72 16.66 83.50
CA ALA A 12 72.28 16.79 83.20
C ALA A 12 71.86 18.26 82.96
N ALA A 13 72.51 19.21 83.64
CA ALA A 13 72.32 20.65 83.42
C ALA A 13 72.84 21.13 82.05
N GLU A 14 73.96 20.61 81.57
CA GLU A 14 74.53 20.95 80.25
C GLU A 14 73.70 20.35 79.10
N GLN A 15 73.20 19.12 79.27
CA GLN A 15 72.25 18.50 78.34
C GLN A 15 70.91 19.25 78.30
N ALA A 16 70.40 19.69 79.46
CA ALA A 16 69.19 20.52 79.51
C ALA A 16 69.40 21.88 78.82
N ARG A 17 70.58 22.50 78.98
CA ARG A 17 70.95 23.74 78.27
C ARG A 17 71.08 23.54 76.76
N GLN A 18 71.68 22.46 76.29
CA GLN A 18 71.74 22.14 74.86
C GLN A 18 70.36 21.83 74.29
N SER A 19 69.52 21.09 75.02
CA SER A 19 68.13 20.80 74.64
C SER A 19 67.29 22.07 74.58
N TYR A 20 67.48 23.00 75.52
CA TYR A 20 66.84 24.31 75.51
C TYR A 20 67.33 25.20 74.36
N ARG A 21 68.64 25.20 74.06
CA ARG A 21 69.21 25.92 72.91
C ARG A 21 68.72 25.33 71.58
N LYS A 22 68.60 24.00 71.48
CA LYS A 22 68.06 23.30 70.31
C LYS A 22 66.56 23.57 70.15
N LYS A 23 65.75 23.47 71.21
CA LYS A 23 64.33 23.89 71.20
C LYS A 23 64.14 25.36 70.87
N ARG A 24 65.04 26.25 71.31
CA ARG A 24 65.02 27.67 70.96
C ARG A 24 65.40 27.88 69.49
N SER A 25 66.40 27.16 68.98
CA SER A 25 66.79 27.15 67.56
C SER A 25 65.69 26.60 66.64
N GLU A 26 65.04 25.50 67.04
CA GLU A 26 63.92 24.87 66.33
C GLU A 26 62.64 25.72 66.43
N GLY A 27 62.41 26.37 67.57
CA GLY A 27 61.33 27.35 67.76
C GLY A 27 61.53 28.67 67.00
N SER A 28 62.79 29.05 66.70
CA SER A 28 63.13 30.20 65.86
C SER A 28 63.06 29.92 64.35
N GLN A 29 62.86 28.66 63.93
CA GLN A 29 62.72 28.27 62.52
C GLN A 29 61.27 28.19 62.03
N LYS A 30 60.28 28.55 62.86
CA LYS A 30 58.90 28.70 62.40
C LYS A 30 58.82 29.95 61.53
N LYS A 31 58.82 29.77 60.21
CA LYS A 31 58.61 30.84 59.22
C LYS A 31 57.28 31.52 59.57
N VAL A 32 57.35 32.73 60.13
CA VAL A 32 56.16 33.56 60.33
C VAL A 32 55.93 34.21 58.98
N ASP A 33 55.03 33.63 58.19
CA ASP A 33 54.58 34.25 56.97
C ASP A 33 53.44 35.23 57.32
N LEU A 34 53.41 36.40 56.67
CA LEU A 34 52.27 37.31 56.71
C LEU A 34 51.05 36.67 56.04
N ASP A 35 49.86 37.18 56.33
CA ASP A 35 48.63 36.69 55.71
C ASP A 35 48.70 36.84 54.18
N GLN A 36 48.21 35.82 53.46
CA GLN A 36 48.15 35.80 52.00
C GLN A 36 47.36 36.99 51.44
N PRO A 37 47.74 37.54 50.27
CA PRO A 37 47.00 38.62 49.65
C PRO A 37 45.60 38.17 49.21
N ASP A 38 44.64 39.09 49.18
CA ASP A 38 43.36 38.89 48.52
C ASP A 38 43.46 39.30 47.04
N VAL A 39 42.71 38.65 46.17
CA VAL A 39 42.64 38.96 44.74
C VAL A 39 41.19 39.22 44.40
N ASP A 40 40.89 40.42 43.91
CA ASP A 40 39.54 40.77 43.47
C ASP A 40 39.26 40.16 42.08
N GLY A 41 38.00 39.81 41.80
CA GLY A 41 37.58 39.31 40.48
C GLY A 41 37.82 37.82 40.23
N VAL A 42 38.19 37.03 41.25
CA VAL A 42 38.32 35.56 41.17
C VAL A 42 37.16 34.86 41.88
N LEU A 43 36.79 33.66 41.41
CA LEU A 43 35.88 32.77 42.11
C LEU A 43 36.60 32.15 43.31
N GLY A 44 35.99 32.21 44.49
CA GLY A 44 36.52 31.65 45.74
C GLY A 44 36.37 30.13 45.83
N PHE A 45 36.49 29.54 47.02
CA PHE A 45 36.28 28.09 47.18
C PHE A 45 34.80 27.70 47.14
N ILE A 46 34.52 26.48 46.70
CA ILE A 46 33.24 25.79 46.90
C ILE A 46 33.50 24.39 47.46
N ASP A 47 32.47 23.74 48.00
CA ASP A 47 32.62 22.35 48.42
C ASP A 47 32.87 21.45 47.20
N GLY A 48 34.02 20.78 47.18
CA GLY A 48 34.48 19.95 46.05
C GLY A 48 35.47 20.61 45.10
N ASP A 49 35.73 21.92 45.21
CA ASP A 49 36.80 22.61 44.47
C ASP A 49 37.42 23.76 45.30
N GLU A 50 38.64 23.53 45.80
CA GLU A 50 39.42 24.45 46.62
C GLU A 50 40.34 25.38 45.80
N ARG A 51 40.06 25.57 44.51
CA ARG A 51 40.82 26.52 43.67
C ARG A 51 40.17 27.89 43.66
N TYR A 52 41.01 28.93 43.65
CA TYR A 52 40.60 30.25 43.16
C TYR A 52 40.70 30.25 41.64
N LEU A 53 39.63 30.58 40.96
CA LEU A 53 39.56 30.53 39.49
C LEU A 53 39.32 31.92 38.92
N TRP A 54 39.95 32.26 37.81
CA TRP A 54 39.65 33.50 37.09
C TRP A 54 38.50 33.24 36.10
N PRO A 55 37.28 33.74 36.37
CA PRO A 55 36.13 33.45 35.54
C PRO A 55 36.26 34.13 34.18
N ARG A 56 35.71 33.50 33.14
CA ARG A 56 35.68 33.98 31.76
C ARG A 56 35.09 35.37 31.61
N THR A 57 34.11 35.73 32.45
CA THR A 57 33.52 37.08 32.48
C THR A 57 34.51 38.17 32.90
N GLN A 58 35.68 37.80 33.44
CA GLN A 58 36.74 38.69 33.89
C GLN A 58 37.98 38.64 32.99
N TRP A 59 37.98 37.85 31.91
CA TRP A 59 39.11 37.77 31.00
C TRP A 59 39.43 39.12 30.37
N GLY A 60 40.73 39.45 30.33
CA GLY A 60 41.23 40.75 29.86
C GLY A 60 41.12 41.89 30.87
N ASN A 61 40.52 41.66 32.04
CA ASN A 61 40.52 42.63 33.14
C ASN A 61 41.71 42.39 34.09
N ASP A 62 42.26 43.47 34.63
CA ASP A 62 43.37 43.43 35.56
C ASP A 62 42.99 42.78 36.91
N TRP A 63 43.95 42.14 37.57
CA TRP A 63 43.78 41.67 38.94
C TRP A 63 44.15 42.76 39.92
N THR A 64 43.26 43.06 40.86
CA THR A 64 43.60 43.92 42.01
C THR A 64 43.95 43.04 43.20
N ILE A 65 45.23 43.07 43.59
CA ILE A 65 45.75 42.40 44.77
C ILE A 65 45.60 43.35 45.95
N ARG A 66 45.00 42.88 47.05
CA ARG A 66 44.86 43.65 48.29
C ARG A 66 45.64 42.98 49.43
N ILE A 67 46.49 43.77 50.10
CA ILE A 67 47.16 43.35 51.32
C ILE A 67 46.16 43.38 52.48
N PRO A 68 46.02 42.27 53.23
CA PRO A 68 45.06 42.17 54.34
C PRO A 68 45.25 43.26 55.38
N ASN A 69 44.15 43.74 55.95
CA ASN A 69 44.16 44.75 57.02
C ASN A 69 44.85 44.27 58.30
N SER A 70 45.01 42.96 58.49
CA SER A 70 45.78 42.35 59.58
C SER A 70 47.27 42.69 59.51
N VAL A 71 47.78 43.05 58.33
CA VAL A 71 49.19 43.46 58.16
C VAL A 71 49.34 44.94 58.48
N GLN A 72 50.15 45.24 59.50
CA GLN A 72 50.51 46.61 59.85
C GLN A 72 51.55 47.15 58.87
N LEU A 73 51.28 48.33 58.31
CA LEU A 73 52.15 49.03 57.36
C LEU A 73 52.57 50.36 57.99
N ASN A 74 53.88 50.64 58.09
CA ASN A 74 54.38 51.92 58.63
C ASN A 74 54.93 52.80 57.50
N PRO A 75 54.91 54.14 57.67
CA PRO A 75 55.53 55.05 56.69
C PRO A 75 57.02 54.75 56.48
N TYR A 76 57.50 55.00 55.26
CA TYR A 76 58.89 54.83 54.82
C TYR A 76 59.41 53.37 54.75
N GLU A 77 58.54 52.39 54.95
CA GLU A 77 58.80 50.97 54.68
C GLU A 77 58.47 50.62 53.21
N GLN A 78 58.78 49.40 52.76
CA GLN A 78 58.56 48.98 51.37
C GLN A 78 57.72 47.72 51.25
N LEU A 79 56.86 47.69 50.23
CA LEU A 79 56.14 46.51 49.78
C LEU A 79 56.68 46.05 48.43
N HIS A 80 57.05 44.78 48.34
CA HIS A 80 57.54 44.17 47.10
C HIS A 80 56.50 43.14 46.66
N PHE A 81 55.93 43.31 45.47
CA PHE A 81 54.91 42.39 44.94
C PHE A 81 55.56 41.36 44.01
N PHE A 82 55.14 40.11 44.12
CA PHE A 82 55.69 39.01 43.36
C PHE A 82 54.57 38.18 42.71
N MET A 83 54.86 37.68 41.52
CA MET A 83 54.05 36.68 40.83
C MET A 83 54.95 35.58 40.30
N ASN A 84 54.66 34.32 40.63
CA ASN A 84 55.47 33.15 40.26
C ASN A 84 56.95 33.26 40.67
N GLY A 85 57.25 34.03 41.71
CA GLY A 85 58.61 34.31 42.19
C GLY A 85 59.30 35.49 41.50
N ASP A 86 58.73 36.01 40.40
CA ASP A 86 59.22 37.21 39.73
C ASP A 86 58.67 38.46 40.41
N ARG A 87 59.54 39.43 40.68
CA ARG A 87 59.13 40.70 41.30
C ARG A 87 58.44 41.58 40.26
N LEU A 88 57.19 41.94 40.55
CA LEU A 88 56.37 42.82 39.72
C LEU A 88 56.71 44.29 39.96
N ASP A 89 56.71 44.71 41.23
CA ASP A 89 56.93 46.11 41.61
C ASP A 89 57.41 46.26 43.06
N VAL A 90 57.89 47.47 43.38
CA VAL A 90 58.27 47.89 44.74
C VAL A 90 57.62 49.23 45.05
N ILE A 91 56.72 49.24 46.03
CA ILE A 91 56.04 50.44 46.51
C ILE A 91 56.71 50.93 47.80
N ASN A 92 57.12 52.19 47.82
CA ASN A 92 57.56 52.87 49.05
C ASN A 92 56.33 53.45 49.76
N LEU A 93 56.17 53.14 51.05
CA LEU A 93 55.03 53.58 51.84
C LEU A 93 55.14 55.07 52.21
N PRO A 94 54.17 55.92 51.85
CA PRO A 94 54.21 57.36 52.16
C PRO A 94 53.83 57.64 53.61
N ASP A 95 54.09 58.87 54.07
CA ASP A 95 53.55 59.40 55.34
C ASP A 95 52.45 60.45 55.04
N PRO A 96 51.18 60.23 55.42
CA PRO A 96 50.64 59.04 56.08
C PRO A 96 50.37 57.88 55.11
N VAL A 97 50.42 56.65 55.63
CA VAL A 97 49.99 55.45 54.89
C VAL A 97 48.47 55.50 54.68
N THR A 98 48.02 55.50 53.42
CA THR A 98 46.59 55.53 53.06
C THR A 98 46.06 54.14 52.72
N PRO A 99 44.75 53.86 52.83
CA PRO A 99 44.20 52.55 52.48
C PRO A 99 44.49 52.09 51.05
N ALA A 100 44.52 53.02 50.08
CA ALA A 100 44.76 52.73 48.67
C ALA A 100 46.14 52.11 48.40
N ILE A 101 47.14 52.35 49.26
CA ILE A 101 48.50 51.79 49.09
C ILE A 101 48.56 50.28 49.35
N ARG A 102 47.49 49.69 49.89
CA ARG A 102 47.35 48.24 50.10
C ARG A 102 46.97 47.50 48.82
N GLU A 103 46.61 48.23 47.77
CA GLU A 103 46.16 47.65 46.50
C GLU A 103 47.26 47.76 45.45
N TYR A 104 47.47 46.68 44.72
CA TYR A 104 48.36 46.62 43.57
C TYR A 104 47.64 45.97 42.40
N VAL A 105 47.69 46.62 41.24
CA VAL A 105 47.05 46.14 40.02
C VAL A 105 48.07 45.36 39.21
N ILE A 106 47.80 44.07 38.98
CA ILE A 106 48.52 43.29 37.97
C ILE A 106 47.77 43.44 36.65
N PRO A 107 48.41 43.99 35.60
CA PRO A 107 47.80 44.06 34.28
C PRO A 107 47.49 42.67 33.72
N ALA A 108 46.36 42.53 33.00
CA ALA A 108 45.90 41.24 32.46
C ALA A 108 46.94 40.53 31.57
N ASP A 109 47.78 41.28 30.85
CA ASP A 109 48.83 40.78 29.96
C ASP A 109 49.86 39.88 30.69
N LYS A 110 49.95 39.97 32.03
CA LYS A 110 50.86 39.17 32.85
C LYS A 110 50.35 37.76 33.11
N PHE A 111 49.05 37.50 32.92
CA PHE A 111 48.43 36.22 33.24
C PHE A 111 47.47 35.72 32.15
N GLU A 112 47.78 36.03 30.88
CA GLU A 112 47.04 35.53 29.72
C GLU A 112 47.26 34.04 29.42
N SER A 113 48.36 33.43 29.88
CA SER A 113 48.57 31.99 29.68
C SER A 113 47.80 31.16 30.70
N GLU A 114 47.23 30.04 30.26
CA GLU A 114 46.65 29.05 31.17
C GLU A 114 47.68 28.57 32.20
N GLY A 115 47.27 28.45 33.47
CA GLY A 115 48.13 27.95 34.53
C GLY A 115 47.77 28.46 35.93
N VAL A 116 48.56 28.02 36.91
CA VAL A 116 48.42 28.45 38.31
C VAL A 116 49.41 29.57 38.60
N TYR A 117 48.88 30.75 38.91
CA TYR A 117 49.63 31.94 39.29
C TYR A 117 49.72 32.08 40.80
N LYS A 118 50.96 32.16 41.30
CA LYS A 118 51.24 32.35 42.72
C LYS A 118 51.53 33.80 43.00
N ILE A 119 50.69 34.43 43.81
CA ILE A 119 50.77 35.83 44.20
C ILE A 119 51.28 35.95 45.63
N GLU A 120 52.32 36.75 45.83
CA GLU A 120 52.99 36.96 47.10
C GLU A 120 53.38 38.44 47.26
N TYR A 121 53.55 38.89 48.51
CA TYR A 121 54.21 40.16 48.80
C TYR A 121 55.24 40.00 49.91
N LEU A 122 56.28 40.84 49.88
CA LEU A 122 57.23 40.99 50.98
C LEU A 122 57.09 42.38 51.58
N HIS A 123 57.13 42.46 52.91
CA HIS A 123 57.21 43.72 53.65
C HIS A 123 58.64 43.91 54.16
N ALA A 124 59.27 45.02 53.80
CA ALA A 124 60.63 45.38 54.21
C ALA A 124 60.62 46.61 55.11
N ASN A 125 61.19 46.48 56.31
CA ASN A 125 61.32 47.60 57.24
C ASN A 125 62.48 48.55 56.84
N SER A 126 62.58 49.71 57.49
CA SER A 126 63.62 50.72 57.18
C SER A 126 65.06 50.25 57.43
N ASP A 127 65.26 49.14 58.17
CA ASP A 127 66.58 48.52 58.39
C ASP A 127 66.94 47.46 57.33
N GLY A 128 66.04 47.21 56.36
CA GLY A 128 66.22 46.23 55.30
C GLY A 128 65.85 44.79 55.68
N ASN A 129 65.22 44.56 56.85
CA ASN A 129 64.71 43.24 57.21
C ASN A 129 63.40 42.98 56.46
N THR A 130 63.26 41.78 55.89
CA THR A 130 62.08 41.39 55.11
C THR A 130 61.32 40.25 55.77
N ILE A 131 59.99 40.28 55.62
CA ILE A 131 59.08 39.18 55.95
C ILE A 131 58.11 38.98 54.79
N GLY A 132 57.90 37.73 54.38
CA GLY A 132 57.04 37.40 53.24
C GLY A 132 55.65 36.97 53.65
N SER A 133 54.69 37.10 52.74
CA SER A 133 53.36 36.54 52.89
C SER A 133 53.32 35.04 52.57
N ALA A 134 52.26 34.37 53.01
CA ALA A 134 51.84 33.13 52.38
C ALA A 134 51.43 33.40 50.91
N SER A 135 51.55 32.40 50.05
CA SER A 135 51.18 32.53 48.63
C SER A 135 49.69 32.32 48.41
N ARG A 136 49.09 33.20 47.61
CA ARG A 136 47.75 33.00 47.03
C ARG A 136 47.92 32.35 45.66
N SER A 137 47.29 31.20 45.44
CA SER A 137 47.27 30.56 44.12
C SER A 137 45.94 30.86 43.43
N VAL A 138 46.00 31.40 42.21
CA VAL A 138 44.86 31.64 41.31
C VAL A 138 45.08 30.86 40.03
N THR A 139 44.08 30.11 39.58
CA THR A 139 44.13 29.33 38.35
C THR A 139 43.44 30.09 37.23
N VAL A 140 44.16 30.27 36.13
CA VAL A 140 43.64 30.73 34.84
C VAL A 140 43.39 29.49 34.00
N ASP A 141 42.15 29.28 33.59
CA ASP A 141 41.70 28.13 32.80
C ASP A 141 41.01 28.61 31.52
N HIS A 142 41.58 28.28 30.36
CA HIS A 142 41.04 28.61 29.05
C HIS A 142 40.57 27.36 28.30
N THR A 143 40.68 26.18 28.92
CA THR A 143 40.39 24.90 28.30
C THR A 143 38.90 24.60 28.44
N ALA A 144 38.23 24.37 27.30
CA ALA A 144 36.84 23.96 27.32
C ALA A 144 36.70 22.53 27.90
N PRO A 145 35.59 22.24 28.60
CA PRO A 145 35.30 20.91 29.12
C PRO A 145 35.47 19.79 28.08
N ASN A 146 35.76 18.60 28.58
CA ASN A 146 36.00 17.37 27.81
C ASN A 146 37.12 17.52 26.76
N GLY A 147 38.11 18.38 27.02
CA GLY A 147 39.16 18.70 26.05
C GLY A 147 38.62 19.27 24.73
N ASN A 148 37.49 19.98 24.79
CA ASN A 148 36.76 20.50 23.62
C ASN A 148 36.32 19.40 22.62
N ILE A 149 36.08 18.18 23.09
CA ILE A 149 35.54 17.07 22.30
C ILE A 149 34.02 16.98 22.50
N PRO A 150 33.22 16.72 21.46
CA PRO A 150 31.79 16.47 21.59
C PRO A 150 31.46 15.39 22.62
N GLY A 151 30.46 15.65 23.48
CA GLY A 151 29.92 14.67 24.42
C GLY A 151 29.24 13.48 23.72
N GLN A 152 29.05 12.38 24.45
CA GLN A 152 28.30 11.21 23.97
C GLN A 152 26.79 11.48 23.94
N THR A 153 26.01 10.60 23.31
CA THR A 153 24.54 10.74 23.24
C THR A 153 23.94 10.67 24.65
N PRO A 154 23.03 11.59 25.04
CA PRO A 154 22.34 11.51 26.33
C PRO A 154 21.48 10.24 26.41
N GLY A 155 21.39 9.66 27.60
CA GLY A 155 20.54 8.50 27.87
C GLY A 155 19.11 8.94 28.23
N LEU A 156 18.13 8.37 27.54
CA LEU A 156 16.70 8.54 27.85
C LEU A 156 16.07 7.18 28.20
N PRO A 157 14.91 7.16 28.90
CA PRO A 157 14.18 5.93 29.19
C PRO A 157 13.87 5.13 27.92
N GLN A 158 14.00 3.80 27.97
CA GLN A 158 13.80 2.94 26.80
C GLN A 158 12.38 2.99 26.24
N ASP A 159 11.39 3.17 27.12
CA ASP A 159 10.00 3.46 26.76
C ASP A 159 9.90 4.68 25.84
N VAL A 160 10.49 5.81 26.24
CA VAL A 160 10.47 7.06 25.48
C VAL A 160 11.18 6.92 24.14
N ILE A 161 12.27 6.16 24.08
CA ILE A 161 12.98 5.89 22.82
C ILE A 161 12.14 5.00 21.89
N GLY A 162 11.46 3.98 22.42
CA GLY A 162 10.70 3.01 21.63
C GLY A 162 9.31 3.51 21.19
N ASN A 163 8.60 4.19 22.07
CA ASN A 163 7.19 4.59 21.89
C ASN A 163 7.02 6.11 21.70
N GLY A 164 8.08 6.89 21.91
CA GLY A 164 8.00 8.34 22.01
C GLY A 164 7.62 8.81 23.41
N LEU A 165 7.82 10.10 23.67
CA LEU A 165 7.36 10.76 24.89
C LEU A 165 5.88 11.10 24.75
N THR A 166 5.04 10.42 25.53
CA THR A 166 3.58 10.53 25.44
C THR A 166 2.98 11.19 26.68
N LEU A 167 1.72 11.61 26.61
CA LEU A 167 0.98 12.03 27.80
C LEU A 167 0.87 10.89 28.83
N ALA A 168 0.66 9.65 28.36
CA ALA A 168 0.59 8.46 29.20
C ALA A 168 1.91 8.18 29.96
N TYR A 169 3.05 8.53 29.37
CA TYR A 169 4.33 8.48 30.09
C TYR A 169 4.30 9.37 31.33
N PHE A 170 3.76 10.59 31.21
CA PHE A 170 3.65 11.54 32.32
C PHE A 170 2.52 11.22 33.32
N ASP A 171 1.53 10.43 32.92
CA ASP A 171 0.56 9.87 33.87
C ASP A 171 1.22 8.81 34.79
N ALA A 172 2.24 8.12 34.28
CA ALA A 172 2.98 7.09 35.02
C ALA A 172 4.26 7.63 35.71
N HIS A 173 4.85 8.72 35.21
CA HIS A 173 6.12 9.28 35.68
C HIS A 173 6.02 10.80 35.86
N ALA A 174 6.48 11.32 37.00
CA ALA A 174 6.43 12.77 37.25
C ALA A 174 7.38 13.58 36.34
N THR A 175 8.51 12.98 35.96
CA THR A 175 9.60 13.63 35.22
C THR A 175 10.11 12.77 34.06
N LEU A 176 10.70 13.43 33.07
CA LEU A 176 11.59 12.82 32.09
C LEU A 176 13.02 12.94 32.59
N ASP A 177 13.60 11.81 33.02
CA ASP A 177 14.97 11.76 33.52
C ASP A 177 15.95 11.51 32.37
N ILE A 178 16.91 12.42 32.19
CA ILE A 178 17.90 12.38 31.11
C ILE A 178 19.28 12.20 31.73
N SER A 179 19.89 11.04 31.48
CA SER A 179 21.23 10.68 31.97
C SER A 179 22.31 11.28 31.05
N ILE A 180 23.29 11.94 31.63
CA ILE A 180 24.34 12.66 30.90
C ILE A 180 25.67 11.92 31.04
N PRO A 181 26.22 11.33 29.95
CA PRO A 181 27.49 10.59 30.02
C PRO A 181 28.64 11.44 30.55
N ARG A 182 29.15 11.07 31.73
CA ARG A 182 30.16 11.85 32.45
C ARG A 182 31.49 11.93 31.71
N THR A 183 32.23 13.01 31.95
CA THR A 183 33.61 13.19 31.47
C THR A 183 34.61 13.00 32.61
N SER A 184 35.88 12.76 32.27
CA SER A 184 36.93 12.52 33.27
C SER A 184 37.39 13.80 33.99
N ASP A 185 37.14 14.96 33.39
CA ASP A 185 37.52 16.28 33.87
C ASP A 185 36.38 17.00 34.61
N ILE A 186 35.22 16.35 34.77
CA ILE A 186 34.08 16.90 35.50
C ILE A 186 34.44 17.17 36.97
N ILE A 187 34.09 18.35 37.47
CA ILE A 187 34.37 18.80 38.83
C ILE A 187 33.15 19.48 39.46
N ALA A 188 33.19 19.69 40.78
CA ALA A 188 32.14 20.44 41.45
C ALA A 188 32.09 21.88 40.93
N GLY A 189 30.88 22.39 40.71
CA GLY A 189 30.64 23.74 40.18
C GLY A 189 30.64 23.86 38.66
N ASP A 190 30.93 22.78 37.91
CA ASP A 190 30.62 22.73 36.49
C ASP A 190 29.09 22.74 36.28
N ASP A 191 28.64 23.27 35.15
CA ASP A 191 27.24 23.39 34.77
C ASP A 191 26.96 22.53 33.53
N ILE A 192 25.89 21.75 33.56
CA ILE A 192 25.44 20.92 32.45
C ILE A 192 24.15 21.51 31.92
N ARG A 193 24.17 21.97 30.67
CA ARG A 193 23.04 22.63 30.01
C ARG A 193 22.38 21.70 29.02
N LEU A 194 21.07 21.53 29.15
CA LEU A 194 20.26 20.70 28.28
C LEU A 194 19.56 21.54 27.20
N TYR A 195 19.50 21.00 25.99
CA TYR A 195 18.92 21.64 24.83
C TYR A 195 17.88 20.72 24.18
N TRP A 196 16.83 21.34 23.64
CA TRP A 196 15.68 20.68 23.05
C TRP A 196 15.23 21.43 21.79
N GLY A 197 15.10 20.72 20.67
CA GLY A 197 14.63 21.33 19.43
C GLY A 197 14.38 20.34 18.32
N ALA A 198 13.71 20.77 17.25
CA ALA A 198 13.39 19.91 16.11
C ALA A 198 14.63 19.33 15.42
N VAL A 199 14.52 18.08 14.96
CA VAL A 199 15.53 17.45 14.10
C VAL A 199 15.56 18.16 12.74
N GLY A 200 16.74 18.63 12.32
CA GLY A 200 16.89 19.25 11.00
C GLY A 200 18.28 19.82 10.71
N PRO A 201 18.55 20.22 9.45
CA PRO A 201 19.86 20.69 9.00
C PRO A 201 20.23 22.11 9.48
N LYS A 202 19.38 22.75 10.29
CA LYS A 202 19.63 24.09 10.80
C LYS A 202 20.63 24.01 11.95
N SER A 203 21.90 24.19 11.63
CA SER A 203 22.87 24.66 12.63
C SER A 203 22.39 26.04 13.11
N MET A 204 21.83 26.11 14.31
CA MET A 204 21.55 27.41 14.91
C MET A 204 22.88 28.03 15.35
N ALA A 205 23.04 29.33 15.11
CA ALA A 205 24.19 30.05 15.60
C ALA A 205 24.10 30.18 17.13
N ASP A 206 25.19 29.90 17.83
CA ASP A 206 25.30 30.19 19.26
C ASP A 206 25.11 31.71 19.51
N PRO A 207 24.47 32.11 20.62
CA PRO A 207 23.99 31.25 21.70
C PRO A 207 22.59 30.66 21.41
N ILE A 208 22.44 29.39 21.72
CA ILE A 208 21.14 28.73 21.88
C ILE A 208 20.77 28.80 23.35
N ASP A 209 19.52 29.13 23.67
CA ASP A 209 19.02 29.04 25.04
C ASP A 209 18.86 27.57 25.44
N HIS A 210 19.40 27.23 26.60
CA HIS A 210 19.17 25.92 27.21
C HIS A 210 17.80 25.91 27.88
N ILE A 211 17.17 24.74 27.95
CA ILE A 211 15.84 24.59 28.56
C ILE A 211 15.91 24.27 30.06
N GLU A 212 17.02 23.67 30.49
CA GLU A 212 17.26 23.29 31.88
C GLU A 212 18.77 23.13 32.11
N SER A 213 19.22 23.31 33.35
CA SER A 213 20.61 23.07 33.71
C SER A 213 20.77 22.53 35.12
N ILE A 214 21.88 21.82 35.36
CA ILE A 214 22.28 21.39 36.69
C ILE A 214 23.73 21.77 36.96
N THR A 215 23.99 22.24 38.18
CA THR A 215 25.35 22.43 38.68
C THR A 215 25.83 21.15 39.33
N VAL A 216 26.99 20.65 38.91
CA VAL A 216 27.63 19.46 39.43
C VAL A 216 28.00 19.67 40.90
N SER A 217 27.47 18.82 41.76
CA SER A 217 27.84 18.78 43.18
C SER A 217 29.16 18.02 43.41
N LYS A 218 29.75 18.19 44.59
CA LYS A 218 30.92 17.41 45.03
C LYS A 218 30.73 15.90 44.90
N ASP A 219 29.58 15.39 45.33
CA ASP A 219 29.32 13.95 45.32
C ASP A 219 29.21 13.40 43.88
N GLN A 220 28.64 14.19 42.97
CA GLN A 220 28.59 13.85 41.53
C GLN A 220 29.97 13.93 40.86
N ALA A 221 30.85 14.82 41.32
CA ALA A 221 32.21 14.96 40.82
C ALA A 221 33.16 13.83 41.28
N LEU A 222 32.80 13.03 42.29
CA LEU A 222 33.67 11.97 42.79
C LEU A 222 33.98 10.91 41.71
N PRO A 223 35.22 10.37 41.68
CA PRO A 223 35.56 9.25 40.82
C PRO A 223 34.65 8.05 41.09
N GLY A 224 34.03 7.52 40.02
CA GLY A 224 33.13 6.37 40.12
C GLY A 224 31.68 6.70 40.50
N ALA A 225 31.31 7.97 40.69
CA ALA A 225 29.91 8.36 40.78
C ALA A 225 29.18 8.06 39.45
N GLY A 226 27.86 7.89 39.51
CA GLY A 226 27.02 7.70 38.32
C GLY A 226 27.01 8.92 37.39
N ASP A 227 26.40 8.75 36.23
CA ASP A 227 26.13 9.86 35.32
C ASP A 227 25.19 10.88 35.97
N PRO A 228 25.44 12.20 35.83
CA PRO A 228 24.48 13.22 36.22
C PRO A 228 23.14 13.05 35.50
N VAL A 229 22.04 13.35 36.20
CA VAL A 229 20.68 13.25 35.66
C VAL A 229 20.01 14.61 35.69
N ILE A 230 19.46 15.04 34.56
CA ILE A 230 18.59 16.22 34.46
C ILE A 230 17.15 15.72 34.34
N SER A 231 16.30 16.07 35.30
CA SER A 231 14.89 15.70 35.33
C SER A 231 14.03 16.85 34.81
N LEU A 232 13.28 16.63 33.74
CA LEU A 232 12.35 17.62 33.20
C LEU A 232 10.92 17.33 33.69
N ASP A 233 10.29 18.32 34.32
CA ASP A 233 8.89 18.23 34.73
C ASP A 233 7.94 18.21 33.52
N ALA A 234 6.84 17.45 33.64
CA ALA A 234 5.81 17.36 32.61
C ALA A 234 5.31 18.73 32.14
N ASP A 235 5.15 19.68 33.08
CA ASP A 235 4.64 21.02 32.78
C ASP A 235 5.64 21.86 31.99
N LEU A 236 6.95 21.68 32.21
CA LEU A 236 7.98 22.29 31.37
C LEU A 236 7.90 21.71 29.95
N VAL A 237 7.89 20.37 29.82
CA VAL A 237 7.89 19.70 28.52
C VAL A 237 6.67 20.09 27.67
N LYS A 238 5.50 20.26 28.29
CA LYS A 238 4.28 20.75 27.59
C LYS A 238 4.42 22.15 26.97
N THR A 239 5.38 22.96 27.43
CA THR A 239 5.67 24.28 26.84
C THR A 239 6.70 24.23 25.72
N LEU A 240 7.39 23.09 25.57
CA LEU A 240 8.41 22.90 24.55
C LEU A 240 7.79 22.43 23.23
N GLN A 241 8.60 22.46 22.18
CA GLN A 241 8.21 21.98 20.86
C GLN A 241 7.97 20.45 20.87
N ASP A 242 6.93 20.01 20.16
CA ASP A 242 6.58 18.59 19.93
C ASP A 242 7.02 18.07 18.55
N GLY A 243 6.79 16.78 18.28
CA GLY A 243 7.19 16.10 17.04
C GLY A 243 8.54 15.39 17.15
N SER A 244 9.31 15.32 16.06
CA SER A 244 10.67 14.75 16.08
C SER A 244 11.65 15.76 16.68
N ILE A 245 12.18 15.42 17.85
CA ILE A 245 13.02 16.27 18.70
C ILE A 245 14.41 15.67 18.87
N ALA A 246 15.42 16.51 18.74
CA ALA A 246 16.80 16.25 19.17
C ALA A 246 17.02 16.78 20.59
N VAL A 247 17.43 15.89 21.49
CA VAL A 247 17.87 16.22 22.85
C VAL A 247 19.40 16.13 22.91
N LEU A 248 20.07 17.19 23.33
CA LEU A 248 21.52 17.24 23.49
C LEU A 248 21.91 18.06 24.71
N TYR A 249 23.18 17.98 25.12
CA TYR A 249 23.69 18.75 26.25
C TYR A 249 25.05 19.37 25.94
N ARG A 250 25.45 20.34 26.78
CA ARG A 250 26.79 20.94 26.80
C ARG A 250 27.28 21.08 28.23
N TYR A 251 28.57 20.86 28.40
CA TYR A 251 29.28 21.19 29.63
C TYR A 251 29.74 22.64 29.61
N VAL A 252 29.66 23.30 30.75
CA VAL A 252 30.28 24.59 31.03
C VAL A 252 31.12 24.40 32.27
N ASP A 253 32.43 24.62 32.18
CA ASP A 253 33.24 24.52 33.39
C ASP A 253 32.90 25.63 34.38
N ARG A 254 33.37 25.47 35.61
CA ARG A 254 33.19 26.47 36.67
C ARG A 254 33.71 27.87 36.31
N THR A 255 34.67 28.01 35.38
CA THR A 255 35.17 29.32 34.92
C THR A 255 34.29 29.95 33.84
N GLY A 256 33.43 29.17 33.18
CA GLY A 256 32.53 29.60 32.12
C GLY A 256 32.97 29.22 30.70
N ASN A 257 33.95 28.32 30.54
CA ASN A 257 34.30 27.80 29.22
C ASN A 257 33.23 26.82 28.77
N LEU A 258 32.69 27.06 27.57
CA LEU A 258 31.59 26.28 27.01
C LEU A 258 32.15 25.18 26.10
N GLY A 259 31.82 23.93 26.41
CA GLY A 259 32.23 22.76 25.64
C GLY A 259 31.50 22.60 24.31
N GLN A 260 31.94 21.64 23.50
CA GLN A 260 31.22 21.24 22.28
C GLN A 260 29.85 20.63 22.60
N PRO A 261 28.85 20.76 21.71
CA PRO A 261 27.59 20.01 21.84
C PRO A 261 27.84 18.50 21.84
N SER A 262 27.05 17.78 22.63
CA SER A 262 27.01 16.32 22.57
C SER A 262 26.44 15.83 21.23
N ARG A 263 26.61 14.54 20.95
CA ARG A 263 25.68 13.87 20.01
C ARG A 263 24.26 13.99 20.57
N TRP A 264 23.27 14.13 19.69
CA TRP A 264 21.87 14.19 20.12
C TRP A 264 21.24 12.79 20.21
N GLN A 265 20.25 12.65 21.07
CA GLN A 265 19.28 11.55 21.06
C GLN A 265 18.02 12.07 20.38
N GLU A 266 17.55 11.38 19.35
CA GLU A 266 16.28 11.67 18.71
C GLU A 266 15.15 10.95 19.44
N ILE A 267 14.06 11.67 19.69
CA ILE A 267 12.80 11.14 20.23
C ILE A 267 11.62 11.74 19.48
N TYR A 268 10.49 11.03 19.46
CA TYR A 268 9.21 11.60 19.02
C TYR A 268 8.42 12.03 20.24
N VAL A 269 7.90 13.25 20.25
CA VAL A 269 7.14 13.81 21.37
C VAL A 269 5.72 14.10 20.91
N ASP A 270 4.75 13.47 21.56
CA ASP A 270 3.33 13.70 21.31
C ASP A 270 2.53 13.62 22.60
N LEU A 271 2.14 14.77 23.11
CA LEU A 271 1.43 14.90 24.38
C LEU A 271 -0.10 15.00 24.18
N ASP A 272 -0.60 14.71 22.98
CA ASP A 272 -2.04 14.57 22.76
C ASP A 272 -2.58 13.29 23.44
N PRO A 273 -3.84 13.28 23.93
CA PRO A 273 -4.43 12.07 24.51
C PRO A 273 -4.37 10.88 23.56
N SER A 274 -3.84 9.75 24.02
CA SER A 274 -3.64 8.55 23.20
C SER A 274 -4.96 8.00 22.64
N PRO A 275 -4.92 7.30 21.48
CA PRO A 275 -6.07 6.56 20.98
C PRO A 275 -6.61 5.60 22.04
N GLU A 276 -7.91 5.59 22.25
CA GLU A 276 -8.56 4.73 23.23
C GLU A 276 -9.86 4.14 22.69
N SER A 277 -10.40 3.12 23.36
CA SER A 277 -11.69 2.52 23.01
C SER A 277 -11.79 2.10 21.53
N LEU A 278 -10.72 1.53 20.98
CA LEU A 278 -10.69 1.05 19.59
C LEU A 278 -11.75 -0.04 19.39
N VAL A 279 -12.59 0.14 18.36
CA VAL A 279 -13.59 -0.85 17.96
C VAL A 279 -12.91 -2.03 17.24
N ALA A 280 -13.52 -3.22 17.33
CA ALA A 280 -13.13 -4.32 16.47
C ALA A 280 -13.37 -3.96 15.01
N PRO A 281 -12.46 -4.33 14.08
CA PRO A 281 -12.74 -4.19 12.66
C PRO A 281 -13.88 -5.12 12.23
N LEU A 282 -14.39 -4.89 11.02
CA LEU A 282 -15.30 -5.78 10.31
C LEU A 282 -14.65 -6.21 8.99
N VAL A 283 -15.00 -7.38 8.50
CA VAL A 283 -14.66 -7.84 7.15
C VAL A 283 -15.96 -8.31 6.51
N PRO A 284 -16.70 -7.45 5.80
CA PRO A 284 -18.06 -7.76 5.37
C PRO A 284 -18.18 -9.03 4.51
N LEU A 285 -17.16 -9.32 3.68
CA LEU A 285 -17.12 -10.55 2.87
C LEU A 285 -16.79 -11.82 3.68
N ALA A 286 -16.64 -11.73 5.00
CA ALA A 286 -16.49 -12.88 5.89
C ALA A 286 -17.75 -13.16 6.72
N ASP A 287 -18.85 -12.44 6.49
CA ASP A 287 -20.09 -12.55 7.29
C ASP A 287 -20.77 -13.92 7.15
N ASP A 288 -20.55 -14.62 6.04
CA ASP A 288 -20.99 -16.01 5.82
C ASP A 288 -20.05 -17.05 6.47
N GLY A 289 -18.96 -16.59 7.08
CA GLY A 289 -17.99 -17.37 7.83
C GLY A 289 -16.78 -17.83 7.02
N LEU A 290 -16.65 -17.45 5.74
CA LEU A 290 -15.53 -17.89 4.90
C LEU A 290 -15.24 -16.88 3.78
N ILE A 291 -13.99 -16.42 3.68
CA ILE A 291 -13.54 -15.67 2.50
C ILE A 291 -12.99 -16.65 1.46
N ASP A 292 -13.59 -16.68 0.29
CA ASP A 292 -13.19 -17.54 -0.83
C ASP A 292 -12.57 -16.75 -2.00
N ARG A 293 -12.26 -17.42 -3.12
CA ARG A 293 -11.71 -16.75 -4.31
C ARG A 293 -12.73 -15.84 -5.00
N ALA A 294 -14.03 -16.07 -4.86
CA ALA A 294 -15.06 -15.16 -5.36
C ALA A 294 -15.06 -13.85 -4.58
N ASP A 295 -14.90 -13.90 -3.26
CA ASP A 295 -14.74 -12.71 -2.43
C ASP A 295 -13.47 -11.94 -2.77
N ALA A 296 -12.36 -12.66 -2.96
CA ALA A 296 -11.10 -12.05 -3.41
C ALA A 296 -11.24 -11.29 -4.74
N ARG A 297 -12.12 -11.75 -5.66
CA ARG A 297 -12.43 -11.06 -6.92
C ARG A 297 -13.31 -9.82 -6.74
N LEU A 298 -14.24 -9.86 -5.79
CA LEU A 298 -15.06 -8.69 -5.44
C LEU A 298 -14.21 -7.61 -4.75
N GLY A 299 -13.17 -8.03 -4.04
CA GLY A 299 -12.23 -7.20 -3.32
C GLY A 299 -12.54 -7.20 -1.83
N VAL A 300 -11.61 -7.73 -1.04
CA VAL A 300 -11.75 -7.83 0.42
C VAL A 300 -11.30 -6.54 1.08
N TYR A 301 -12.12 -6.03 2.01
CA TYR A 301 -11.83 -4.84 2.79
C TYR A 301 -11.93 -5.13 4.28
N VAL A 302 -10.96 -4.62 5.04
CA VAL A 302 -11.08 -4.46 6.48
C VAL A 302 -11.70 -3.09 6.74
N GLU A 303 -12.87 -3.09 7.36
CA GLU A 303 -13.62 -1.88 7.70
C GLU A 303 -13.44 -1.54 9.19
N ILE A 304 -13.14 -0.28 9.48
CA ILE A 304 -13.23 0.28 10.83
C ILE A 304 -14.58 1.01 10.91
N PRO A 305 -15.56 0.48 11.66
CA PRO A 305 -16.92 1.02 11.68
C PRO A 305 -16.97 2.38 12.39
N ALA A 306 -18.00 3.18 12.08
CA ALA A 306 -18.29 4.39 12.84
C ALA A 306 -18.74 4.05 14.28
N PRO A 307 -18.34 4.84 15.31
CA PRO A 307 -17.63 6.11 15.23
C PRO A 307 -16.09 6.00 15.19
N GLY A 308 -15.52 4.81 15.04
CA GLY A 308 -14.08 4.56 15.06
C GLY A 308 -13.56 4.35 16.49
N TYR A 309 -12.86 5.34 17.03
CA TYR A 309 -12.21 5.24 18.35
C TYR A 309 -12.14 6.60 19.06
N GLY A 310 -11.81 6.60 20.35
CA GLY A 310 -11.65 7.79 21.18
C GLY A 310 -10.32 8.51 20.92
N ASN A 311 -10.34 9.84 21.05
CA ASN A 311 -9.19 10.73 20.79
C ASN A 311 -8.55 10.59 19.39
N PRO A 312 -9.31 10.54 18.28
CA PRO A 312 -8.72 10.50 16.95
C PRO A 312 -8.03 11.82 16.62
N GLN A 313 -6.84 11.76 16.01
CA GLN A 313 -6.06 12.93 15.58
C GLN A 313 -5.83 12.88 14.06
N PRO A 314 -6.76 13.42 13.25
CA PRO A 314 -6.58 13.51 11.81
C PRO A 314 -5.29 14.25 11.45
N GLY A 315 -4.48 13.66 10.56
CA GLY A 315 -3.19 14.20 10.14
C GLY A 315 -1.98 13.77 11.00
N LYS A 316 -2.21 13.17 12.17
CA LYS A 316 -1.17 12.49 12.97
C LYS A 316 -1.35 10.97 12.98
N ASP A 317 -2.60 10.50 13.03
CA ASP A 317 -2.93 9.08 13.10
C ASP A 317 -2.76 8.39 11.75
N MET A 318 -2.06 7.26 11.78
CA MET A 318 -1.95 6.29 10.69
C MET A 318 -2.62 4.98 11.12
N ILE A 319 -3.34 4.33 10.22
CA ILE A 319 -4.02 3.07 10.46
C ILE A 319 -3.27 1.95 9.77
N GLU A 320 -2.84 0.98 10.55
CA GLU A 320 -2.11 -0.19 10.08
C GLU A 320 -2.93 -1.46 10.33
N VAL A 321 -3.29 -2.18 9.28
CA VAL A 321 -4.05 -3.44 9.39
C VAL A 321 -3.07 -4.59 9.56
N ASN A 322 -3.34 -5.46 10.53
CA ASN A 322 -2.63 -6.71 10.74
C ASN A 322 -3.53 -7.85 10.24
N TRP A 323 -3.16 -8.45 9.13
CA TRP A 323 -3.82 -9.58 8.50
C TRP A 323 -2.97 -10.83 8.71
N GLU A 324 -3.36 -11.70 9.63
CA GLU A 324 -2.54 -12.86 10.03
C GLU A 324 -1.15 -12.39 10.52
N ASN A 325 -0.06 -12.75 9.82
CA ASN A 325 1.30 -12.28 10.09
C ASN A 325 1.75 -11.15 9.13
N THR A 326 0.88 -10.73 8.21
CA THR A 326 1.17 -9.71 7.20
C THR A 326 0.61 -8.37 7.64
N THR A 327 1.47 -7.36 7.63
CA THR A 327 1.07 -5.98 7.93
C THR A 327 0.81 -5.23 6.63
N VAL A 328 -0.39 -4.69 6.49
CA VAL A 328 -0.75 -3.81 5.36
C VAL A 328 -0.10 -2.45 5.59
N PRO A 329 0.47 -1.80 4.56
CA PRO A 329 1.06 -0.46 4.71
C PRO A 329 0.12 0.51 5.41
N ALA A 330 0.64 1.22 6.41
CA ALA A 330 -0.16 2.15 7.19
C ALA A 330 -0.68 3.30 6.32
N VAL A 331 -1.97 3.62 6.45
CA VAL A 331 -2.65 4.67 5.70
C VAL A 331 -3.11 5.81 6.62
N PRO A 332 -3.11 7.08 6.19
CA PRO A 332 -3.59 8.17 7.03
C PRO A 332 -5.04 7.98 7.47
N LEU A 333 -5.34 8.35 8.72
CA LEU A 333 -6.70 8.34 9.24
C LEU A 333 -7.63 9.16 8.33
N SER A 334 -8.79 8.57 8.00
CA SER A 334 -9.83 9.18 7.17
C SER A 334 -11.18 9.17 7.89
N THR A 335 -12.29 9.42 7.17
CA THR A 335 -13.63 9.40 7.75
C THR A 335 -14.13 7.99 8.02
N PHE A 336 -14.90 7.78 9.09
CA PHE A 336 -15.56 6.51 9.36
C PHE A 336 -16.93 6.38 8.65
N PRO A 337 -17.33 5.18 8.20
CA PRO A 337 -16.54 3.95 8.20
C PRO A 337 -15.33 4.06 7.26
N MET A 338 -14.19 3.53 7.70
CA MET A 338 -12.94 3.57 6.94
C MET A 338 -12.63 2.17 6.42
N SER A 339 -12.53 2.02 5.10
CA SER A 339 -12.27 0.72 4.46
C SER A 339 -10.85 0.66 3.92
N ILE A 340 -10.15 -0.43 4.25
CA ILE A 340 -8.77 -0.69 3.86
C ILE A 340 -8.74 -1.95 3.01
N PHE A 341 -8.32 -1.81 1.76
CA PHE A 341 -8.27 -2.91 0.80
C PHE A 341 -7.16 -3.90 1.16
N ILE A 342 -7.48 -5.19 1.11
CA ILE A 342 -6.54 -6.29 1.29
C ILE A 342 -6.34 -6.95 -0.07
N ASP A 343 -5.16 -6.76 -0.64
CA ASP A 343 -4.85 -7.30 -1.97
C ASP A 343 -4.61 -8.82 -1.92
N TRP A 344 -4.66 -9.45 -3.10
CA TRP A 344 -4.46 -10.90 -3.20
C TRP A 344 -3.12 -11.39 -2.62
N PRO A 345 -1.96 -10.72 -2.86
CA PRO A 345 -0.71 -11.09 -2.22
C PRO A 345 -0.80 -11.10 -0.69
N THR A 346 -1.52 -10.16 -0.08
CA THR A 346 -1.74 -10.14 1.37
C THR A 346 -2.71 -11.24 1.82
N LEU A 347 -3.84 -11.41 1.12
CA LEU A 347 -4.82 -12.46 1.41
C LEU A 347 -4.21 -13.86 1.35
N SER A 348 -3.36 -14.12 0.37
CA SER A 348 -2.76 -15.43 0.07
C SER A 348 -1.35 -15.64 0.64
N ALA A 349 -0.82 -14.69 1.42
CA ALA A 349 0.58 -14.67 1.87
C ALA A 349 1.05 -15.95 2.56
N GLU A 350 0.19 -16.55 3.40
CA GLU A 350 0.50 -17.78 4.15
C GLU A 350 0.09 -19.07 3.38
N GLY A 351 -0.17 -18.95 2.08
CA GLY A 351 -0.46 -20.04 1.15
C GLY A 351 -1.89 -20.03 0.63
N ALA A 352 -2.08 -20.20 -0.68
CA ALA A 352 -3.41 -20.31 -1.30
C ALA A 352 -3.98 -21.75 -1.28
N LEU A 353 -3.21 -22.72 -0.79
CA LEU A 353 -3.48 -24.14 -0.99
C LEU A 353 -4.23 -24.84 0.16
N ASP A 354 -4.45 -24.14 1.28
CA ASP A 354 -5.12 -24.72 2.45
C ASP A 354 -6.15 -23.75 3.03
N ALA A 355 -7.28 -24.33 3.47
CA ALA A 355 -8.24 -23.62 4.31
C ALA A 355 -7.62 -23.33 5.68
N ARG A 356 -7.77 -22.09 6.17
CA ARG A 356 -7.17 -21.67 7.44
C ARG A 356 -8.03 -20.65 8.16
N SER A 357 -7.71 -20.41 9.42
CA SER A 357 -8.36 -19.41 10.25
C SER A 357 -7.35 -18.70 11.13
N PHE A 358 -7.46 -17.37 11.23
CA PHE A 358 -6.51 -16.51 11.91
C PHE A 358 -7.19 -15.26 12.46
N LYS A 359 -6.41 -14.44 13.17
CA LYS A 359 -6.87 -13.19 13.77
C LYS A 359 -6.57 -12.00 12.87
N VAL A 360 -7.55 -11.11 12.73
CA VAL A 360 -7.39 -9.81 12.07
C VAL A 360 -7.62 -8.69 13.07
N SER A 361 -6.78 -7.67 13.01
CA SER A 361 -6.92 -6.45 13.83
C SER A 361 -6.36 -5.26 13.07
N TYR A 362 -6.51 -4.06 13.61
CA TYR A 362 -5.77 -2.89 13.16
C TYR A 362 -5.04 -2.25 14.34
N SER A 363 -4.14 -1.34 14.04
CA SER A 363 -3.48 -0.51 15.03
C SER A 363 -3.50 0.94 14.57
N VAL A 364 -3.73 1.83 15.53
CA VAL A 364 -3.52 3.27 15.34
C VAL A 364 -2.07 3.55 15.71
N VAL A 365 -1.30 4.01 14.72
CA VAL A 365 0.08 4.44 14.86
C VAL A 365 0.08 5.96 14.92
N ARG A 366 0.52 6.52 16.04
CA ARG A 366 0.69 7.97 16.26
C ARG A 366 2.12 8.23 16.69
N GLY A 367 2.91 8.83 15.81
CA GLY A 367 4.35 8.97 16.04
C GLY A 367 5.02 7.59 16.15
N ALA A 368 5.71 7.35 17.28
CA ALA A 368 6.32 6.07 17.59
C ALA A 368 5.39 5.11 18.38
N ALA A 369 4.23 5.59 18.88
CA ALA A 369 3.31 4.78 19.66
C ALA A 369 2.34 4.00 18.76
N LYS A 370 2.07 2.74 19.13
CA LYS A 370 1.14 1.85 18.42
C LYS A 370 0.07 1.32 19.39
N THR A 371 -1.20 1.65 19.13
CA THR A 371 -2.35 1.17 19.92
C THR A 371 -3.15 0.15 19.12
N LYS A 372 -3.29 -1.07 19.63
CA LYS A 372 -3.95 -2.19 18.93
C LYS A 372 -5.44 -2.24 19.21
N SER A 373 -6.26 -2.55 18.20
CA SER A 373 -7.69 -2.83 18.36
C SER A 373 -7.96 -4.25 18.85
N GLN A 374 -9.23 -4.56 19.13
CA GLN A 374 -9.67 -5.93 19.36
C GLN A 374 -9.51 -6.76 18.07
N GLU A 375 -9.13 -8.04 18.25
CA GLU A 375 -9.03 -9.00 17.16
C GLU A 375 -10.37 -9.67 16.85
N ILE A 376 -10.59 -9.97 15.57
CA ILE A 376 -11.69 -10.81 15.07
C ILE A 376 -11.13 -12.09 14.45
N ASP A 377 -11.91 -13.16 14.47
CA ASP A 377 -11.61 -14.40 13.77
C ASP A 377 -12.04 -14.29 12.30
N ILE A 378 -11.15 -14.66 11.40
CA ILE A 378 -11.42 -14.77 9.96
C ILE A 378 -11.01 -16.16 9.51
N SER A 379 -11.85 -16.76 8.66
CA SER A 379 -11.56 -18.00 7.96
C SER A 379 -11.43 -17.73 6.47
N VAL A 380 -10.43 -18.33 5.83
CA VAL A 380 -10.23 -18.23 4.38
C VAL A 380 -10.04 -19.62 3.79
N ASP A 381 -10.53 -19.84 2.58
CA ASP A 381 -10.26 -21.05 1.81
C ASP A 381 -10.11 -20.69 0.33
N PHE A 382 -8.88 -20.77 -0.15
CA PHE A 382 -8.53 -20.47 -1.55
C PHE A 382 -8.20 -21.73 -2.35
N THR A 383 -8.44 -22.92 -1.78
CA THR A 383 -8.18 -24.21 -2.41
C THR A 383 -8.91 -24.31 -3.73
N VAL A 384 -8.33 -25.02 -4.70
CA VAL A 384 -8.97 -25.26 -6.00
C VAL A 384 -9.08 -26.75 -6.30
N ALA A 385 -10.03 -27.12 -7.15
CA ALA A 385 -10.13 -28.49 -7.62
C ALA A 385 -8.92 -28.81 -8.50
N GLY A 386 -8.13 -29.81 -8.10
CA GLY A 386 -6.94 -30.13 -8.89
C GLY A 386 -5.80 -30.85 -8.18
N VAL A 387 -5.62 -30.59 -6.89
CA VAL A 387 -4.27 -30.67 -6.33
C VAL A 387 -3.95 -32.07 -5.76
N ASN A 388 -2.95 -32.76 -6.36
CA ASN A 388 -1.85 -33.54 -5.73
C ASN A 388 -1.47 -34.86 -6.50
N PRO A 389 -0.17 -35.11 -6.80
CA PRO A 389 0.97 -34.20 -6.73
C PRO A 389 1.09 -33.40 -8.02
N ASP A 390 1.19 -32.09 -7.89
CA ASP A 390 1.14 -31.15 -9.02
C ASP A 390 2.43 -30.33 -9.09
N PRO A 391 3.08 -30.19 -10.26
CA PRO A 391 4.20 -29.28 -10.40
C PRO A 391 3.82 -27.79 -10.36
N ASP A 392 2.63 -27.34 -10.78
CA ASP A 392 2.17 -25.93 -10.67
C ASP A 392 0.81 -25.67 -11.40
N PRO A 393 -0.37 -25.84 -10.78
CA PRO A 393 -1.67 -25.59 -11.42
C PRO A 393 -2.33 -24.27 -10.97
N ASP A 394 -1.76 -23.50 -10.04
CA ASP A 394 -2.46 -22.35 -9.46
C ASP A 394 -2.30 -21.11 -10.36
N PRO A 395 -3.39 -20.40 -10.69
CA PRO A 395 -3.29 -19.03 -11.16
C PRO A 395 -2.66 -18.19 -10.06
N GLU A 396 -1.68 -17.36 -10.40
CA GLU A 396 -1.01 -16.43 -9.46
C GLU A 396 -1.98 -15.42 -8.80
N GLY A 397 -3.27 -15.43 -9.14
CA GLY A 397 -4.27 -14.46 -8.71
C GLY A 397 -5.68 -15.04 -8.56
N PRO A 398 -6.64 -14.23 -8.09
CA PRO A 398 -8.02 -14.66 -7.90
C PRO A 398 -8.82 -14.77 -9.21
N ASP A 399 -8.19 -14.49 -10.37
CA ASP A 399 -8.81 -14.58 -11.70
C ASP A 399 -9.54 -15.92 -11.85
N PRO A 400 -10.81 -15.92 -12.29
CA PRO A 400 -11.53 -17.16 -12.46
C PRO A 400 -10.94 -18.01 -13.59
N ILE A 401 -10.27 -17.43 -14.59
CA ILE A 401 -9.68 -18.16 -15.71
C ILE A 401 -8.29 -18.66 -15.32
N ASN A 402 -8.13 -19.97 -15.33
CA ASN A 402 -6.86 -20.64 -15.19
C ASN A 402 -6.34 -21.02 -16.59
N ASP A 403 -5.34 -20.30 -17.08
CA ASP A 403 -4.74 -20.52 -18.40
C ASP A 403 -3.97 -21.83 -18.53
N LYS A 404 -3.67 -22.49 -17.40
CA LYS A 404 -3.02 -23.79 -17.34
C LYS A 404 -3.99 -24.97 -17.48
N LEU A 405 -5.30 -24.74 -17.35
CA LEU A 405 -6.31 -25.79 -17.59
C LEU A 405 -6.39 -26.14 -19.09
N PRO A 406 -6.42 -27.43 -19.47
CA PRO A 406 -6.55 -27.82 -20.86
C PRO A 406 -7.89 -27.31 -21.41
N PRO A 407 -7.95 -26.74 -22.63
CA PRO A 407 -9.21 -26.30 -23.22
C PRO A 407 -10.09 -27.51 -23.58
N VAL A 408 -11.41 -27.30 -23.55
CA VAL A 408 -12.37 -28.31 -24.00
C VAL A 408 -12.37 -28.44 -25.52
N VAL A 409 -12.51 -29.66 -26.03
CA VAL A 409 -12.60 -29.95 -27.46
C VAL A 409 -13.98 -30.50 -27.78
N ILE A 410 -14.75 -29.80 -28.61
CA ILE A 410 -16.06 -30.26 -29.07
C ILE A 410 -15.87 -31.16 -30.29
N LYS A 411 -16.36 -32.40 -30.18
CA LYS A 411 -16.31 -33.37 -31.26
C LYS A 411 -17.47 -33.16 -32.20
N SER A 412 -17.13 -32.89 -33.45
CA SER A 412 -18.03 -32.84 -34.58
C SER A 412 -18.21 -34.24 -35.17
N ARG A 413 -19.34 -34.49 -35.82
CA ARG A 413 -19.49 -35.62 -36.76
C ARG A 413 -18.83 -35.33 -38.10
N GLY A 414 -18.56 -34.06 -38.40
CA GLY A 414 -17.74 -33.62 -39.52
C GLY A 414 -16.22 -33.78 -39.27
N PRO A 415 -15.40 -33.35 -40.24
CA PRO A 415 -13.95 -33.60 -40.21
C PRO A 415 -13.15 -32.68 -39.27
N VAL A 416 -13.76 -31.65 -38.69
CA VAL A 416 -13.07 -30.60 -37.91
C VAL A 416 -13.69 -30.50 -36.52
N ASP A 417 -12.87 -30.66 -35.48
CA ASP A 417 -13.27 -30.39 -34.09
C ASP A 417 -13.66 -28.91 -33.91
N ASN A 418 -14.58 -28.63 -32.99
CA ASN A 418 -15.12 -27.30 -32.70
C ASN A 418 -15.91 -26.66 -33.87
N GLU A 419 -16.32 -27.42 -34.88
CA GLU A 419 -17.25 -27.00 -35.92
C GLU A 419 -18.47 -27.91 -35.98
N LEU A 420 -19.61 -27.43 -35.48
CA LEU A 420 -20.90 -28.13 -35.58
C LEU A 420 -21.65 -27.68 -36.84
N SER A 421 -22.00 -28.66 -37.67
CA SER A 421 -22.61 -28.45 -39.00
C SER A 421 -23.91 -29.23 -39.14
N GLU A 422 -24.51 -29.23 -40.35
CA GLU A 422 -25.70 -30.04 -40.64
C GLU A 422 -25.55 -31.52 -40.26
N GLU A 423 -24.34 -32.06 -40.28
CA GLU A 423 -24.07 -33.46 -39.92
C GLU A 423 -24.31 -33.76 -38.43
N ASP A 424 -24.33 -32.72 -37.59
CA ASP A 424 -24.59 -32.80 -36.15
C ASP A 424 -26.07 -32.60 -35.79
N LYS A 425 -26.91 -32.31 -36.79
CA LYS A 425 -28.31 -31.94 -36.60
C LYS A 425 -29.11 -33.04 -35.91
N GLY A 426 -29.84 -32.65 -34.87
CA GLY A 426 -30.74 -33.53 -34.13
C GLY A 426 -30.03 -34.55 -33.24
N GLN A 427 -28.75 -34.33 -32.94
CA GLN A 427 -27.94 -35.26 -32.16
C GLN A 427 -27.12 -34.52 -31.10
N ASP A 428 -26.93 -35.15 -29.95
CA ASP A 428 -26.07 -34.61 -28.90
C ASP A 428 -24.61 -34.52 -29.39
N ALA A 429 -23.90 -33.47 -28.97
CA ALA A 429 -22.46 -33.34 -29.20
C ALA A 429 -21.68 -33.86 -28.00
N LYS A 430 -20.42 -34.25 -28.23
CA LYS A 430 -19.50 -34.67 -27.17
C LYS A 430 -18.45 -33.58 -26.94
N ALA A 431 -18.20 -33.24 -25.69
CA ALA A 431 -17.10 -32.37 -25.32
C ALA A 431 -16.05 -33.17 -24.55
N LEU A 432 -14.81 -33.15 -25.02
CA LEU A 432 -13.71 -33.91 -24.43
C LEU A 432 -12.72 -32.98 -23.76
N VAL A 433 -12.33 -33.34 -22.54
CA VAL A 433 -11.30 -32.64 -21.77
C VAL A 433 -10.20 -33.64 -21.44
N THR A 434 -8.96 -33.29 -21.75
CA THR A 434 -7.79 -34.05 -21.29
C THR A 434 -7.80 -34.05 -19.76
N PRO A 435 -7.61 -35.19 -19.08
CA PRO A 435 -7.63 -35.24 -17.63
C PRO A 435 -6.58 -34.28 -17.07
N ASN A 436 -7.04 -33.32 -16.26
CA ASN A 436 -6.16 -32.56 -15.38
C ASN A 436 -6.06 -33.35 -14.06
N PRO A 437 -4.98 -33.25 -13.26
CA PRO A 437 -5.03 -33.68 -11.87
C PRO A 437 -6.21 -32.97 -11.22
N VAL A 438 -7.08 -33.74 -10.56
CA VAL A 438 -8.26 -33.30 -9.80
C VAL A 438 -8.59 -34.39 -8.78
N ILE A 439 -9.07 -34.00 -7.60
CA ILE A 439 -9.29 -34.92 -6.49
C ILE A 439 -10.63 -35.64 -6.72
N ALA A 440 -10.65 -36.97 -6.54
CA ALA A 440 -11.87 -37.75 -6.67
C ALA A 440 -13.01 -37.21 -5.79
N GLY A 441 -14.22 -37.15 -6.36
CA GLY A 441 -15.41 -36.55 -5.72
C GLY A 441 -15.62 -35.06 -6.01
N GLN A 442 -14.63 -34.36 -6.57
CA GLN A 442 -14.81 -33.01 -7.13
C GLN A 442 -15.53 -33.09 -8.48
N SER A 443 -16.00 -31.95 -9.01
CA SER A 443 -16.81 -31.91 -10.24
C SER A 443 -16.23 -30.99 -11.30
N LEU A 444 -16.40 -31.36 -12.57
CA LEU A 444 -16.21 -30.48 -13.71
C LEU A 444 -17.57 -30.10 -14.30
N ARG A 445 -17.75 -28.85 -14.71
CA ARG A 445 -19.04 -28.33 -15.24
C ARG A 445 -18.85 -27.67 -16.58
N LEU A 446 -19.58 -28.10 -17.61
CA LEU A 446 -19.46 -27.56 -18.96
C LEU A 446 -20.46 -26.42 -19.21
N PHE A 447 -19.99 -25.30 -19.77
CA PHE A 447 -20.81 -24.15 -20.12
C PHE A 447 -20.81 -23.94 -21.64
N TRP A 448 -21.99 -23.70 -22.20
CA TRP A 448 -22.23 -23.56 -23.64
C TRP A 448 -22.71 -22.14 -23.97
N GLY A 449 -21.84 -21.30 -24.51
CA GLY A 449 -22.19 -19.91 -24.84
C GLY A 449 -22.60 -19.11 -23.61
N ALA A 450 -23.78 -18.49 -23.67
CA ALA A 450 -24.37 -17.69 -22.59
C ALA A 450 -25.35 -18.48 -21.71
N LEU A 451 -25.45 -19.80 -21.89
CA LEU A 451 -26.40 -20.62 -21.13
C LEU A 451 -25.97 -20.76 -19.66
N ILE A 452 -26.95 -20.55 -18.77
CA ILE A 452 -26.81 -20.69 -17.31
C ILE A 452 -28.03 -21.48 -16.79
N PRO A 453 -27.86 -22.47 -15.89
CA PRO A 453 -26.58 -22.99 -15.38
C PRO A 453 -25.82 -23.80 -16.44
N HIS A 454 -24.75 -24.50 -16.03
CA HIS A 454 -23.97 -25.40 -16.89
C HIS A 454 -24.86 -26.41 -17.63
N VAL A 455 -24.41 -26.88 -18.81
CA VAL A 455 -25.16 -27.83 -19.65
C VAL A 455 -24.93 -29.28 -19.27
N ASP A 456 -23.79 -29.57 -18.62
CA ASP A 456 -23.46 -30.90 -18.10
C ASP A 456 -22.48 -30.80 -16.92
N GLU A 457 -22.47 -31.80 -16.04
CA GLU A 457 -21.60 -31.89 -14.87
C GLU A 457 -21.10 -33.33 -14.70
N VAL A 458 -19.78 -33.47 -14.56
CA VAL A 458 -19.11 -34.76 -14.39
C VAL A 458 -18.36 -34.78 -13.07
N VAL A 459 -18.66 -35.77 -12.23
CA VAL A 459 -17.92 -36.03 -10.99
C VAL A 459 -16.67 -36.85 -11.30
N ILE A 460 -15.53 -36.41 -10.76
CA ILE A 460 -14.22 -37.00 -11.00
C ILE A 460 -14.04 -38.28 -10.19
N THR A 461 -13.49 -39.32 -10.82
CA THR A 461 -13.15 -40.63 -10.22
C THR A 461 -11.65 -40.80 -10.02
N ASP A 462 -11.23 -41.85 -9.30
CA ASP A 462 -9.82 -42.26 -9.20
C ASP A 462 -9.65 -43.70 -9.76
N PRO A 463 -8.89 -43.90 -10.86
CA PRO A 463 -8.27 -42.86 -11.69
C PRO A 463 -9.33 -42.04 -12.48
N PRO A 464 -8.99 -40.83 -12.95
CA PRO A 464 -9.91 -40.05 -13.77
C PRO A 464 -10.13 -40.73 -15.13
N ALA A 465 -11.31 -40.53 -15.71
CA ALA A 465 -11.61 -40.95 -17.08
C ALA A 465 -10.70 -40.19 -18.07
N ASP A 466 -10.12 -40.88 -19.06
CA ASP A 466 -9.24 -40.28 -20.07
C ASP A 466 -9.71 -40.61 -21.51
N PRO A 467 -10.23 -39.61 -22.27
CA PRO A 467 -10.54 -38.24 -21.84
C PRO A 467 -11.78 -38.19 -20.93
N VAL A 468 -11.96 -37.09 -20.21
CA VAL A 468 -13.24 -36.79 -19.56
C VAL A 468 -14.24 -36.37 -20.63
N GLU A 469 -15.39 -37.03 -20.67
CA GLU A 469 -16.44 -36.81 -21.68
C GLU A 469 -17.65 -36.13 -21.03
N PHE A 470 -18.06 -34.99 -21.60
CA PHE A 470 -19.36 -34.36 -21.36
C PHE A 470 -20.28 -34.61 -22.54
N THR A 471 -21.59 -34.62 -22.27
CA THR A 471 -22.64 -34.60 -23.27
C THR A 471 -23.21 -33.20 -23.38
N VAL A 472 -23.27 -32.64 -24.59
CA VAL A 472 -24.01 -31.40 -24.87
C VAL A 472 -25.30 -31.79 -25.56
N PRO A 473 -26.45 -31.78 -24.84
CA PRO A 473 -27.73 -32.17 -25.42
C PRO A 473 -28.11 -31.31 -26.63
N TRP A 474 -28.75 -31.91 -27.64
CA TRP A 474 -29.14 -31.22 -28.87
C TRP A 474 -30.02 -29.98 -28.61
N ASP A 475 -30.96 -30.08 -27.67
CA ASP A 475 -31.82 -28.95 -27.28
C ASP A 475 -31.02 -27.78 -26.71
N LYS A 476 -29.91 -28.06 -26.00
CA LYS A 476 -28.98 -27.04 -25.50
C LYS A 476 -28.13 -26.41 -26.61
N ILE A 477 -27.75 -27.19 -27.63
CA ILE A 477 -27.08 -26.66 -28.82
C ILE A 477 -28.01 -25.67 -29.54
N GLN A 478 -29.28 -26.03 -29.73
CA GLN A 478 -30.30 -25.15 -30.31
C GLN A 478 -30.52 -23.90 -29.43
N GLN A 479 -30.64 -24.07 -28.12
CA GLN A 479 -30.86 -22.98 -27.18
C GLN A 479 -29.68 -21.99 -27.15
N GLY A 480 -28.44 -22.48 -27.28
CA GLY A 480 -27.23 -21.65 -27.34
C GLY A 480 -27.12 -20.83 -28.63
N GLY A 481 -27.88 -21.18 -29.66
CA GLY A 481 -27.94 -20.49 -30.94
C GLY A 481 -26.77 -20.80 -31.88
N TYR A 482 -26.92 -20.35 -33.12
CA TYR A 482 -25.93 -20.54 -34.18
C TYR A 482 -24.98 -19.33 -34.25
N ASN A 483 -23.69 -19.56 -34.03
CA ASN A 483 -22.66 -18.52 -33.94
C ASN A 483 -21.34 -19.05 -34.49
N GLU A 484 -20.59 -18.21 -35.23
CA GLU A 484 -19.28 -18.59 -35.78
C GLU A 484 -18.18 -18.69 -34.72
N GLN A 485 -18.37 -18.10 -33.55
CA GLN A 485 -17.40 -18.03 -32.45
C GLN A 485 -18.09 -18.18 -31.09
N LEU A 486 -18.93 -19.21 -30.92
CA LEU A 486 -19.59 -19.47 -29.65
C LEU A 486 -18.54 -19.83 -28.58
N PRO A 487 -18.42 -19.07 -27.47
CA PRO A 487 -17.46 -19.39 -26.43
C PRO A 487 -17.96 -20.57 -25.59
N VAL A 488 -17.14 -21.62 -25.48
CA VAL A 488 -17.42 -22.83 -24.69
C VAL A 488 -16.26 -23.07 -23.75
N TYR A 489 -16.53 -23.45 -22.51
CA TYR A 489 -15.52 -23.71 -21.48
C TYR A 489 -16.07 -24.65 -20.42
N TYR A 490 -15.20 -25.20 -19.58
CA TYR A 490 -15.63 -25.87 -18.36
C TYR A 490 -15.05 -25.19 -17.14
N SER A 491 -15.63 -25.48 -15.98
CA SER A 491 -15.06 -25.13 -14.70
C SER A 491 -14.72 -26.35 -13.86
N THR A 492 -13.79 -26.18 -12.93
CA THR A 492 -13.46 -27.13 -11.86
C THR A 492 -14.12 -26.64 -10.57
N TRP A 493 -14.75 -27.53 -9.81
CA TRP A 493 -15.47 -27.21 -8.57
C TRP A 493 -15.09 -28.18 -7.44
N ASN A 494 -14.59 -27.65 -6.32
CA ASN A 494 -14.20 -28.44 -5.15
C ASN A 494 -15.21 -28.39 -3.98
N GLY A 495 -16.32 -27.67 -4.12
CA GLY A 495 -17.28 -27.44 -3.05
C GLY A 495 -17.19 -26.05 -2.41
N VAL A 496 -16.09 -25.33 -2.65
CA VAL A 496 -15.85 -23.97 -2.13
C VAL A 496 -15.53 -23.02 -3.27
N ASN A 497 -14.49 -23.32 -4.05
CA ASN A 497 -14.01 -22.48 -5.13
C ASN A 497 -14.23 -23.10 -6.52
N GLU A 498 -14.37 -22.21 -7.50
CA GLU A 498 -14.46 -22.52 -8.91
C GLU A 498 -13.28 -21.92 -9.69
N GLN A 499 -12.73 -22.69 -10.64
CA GLN A 499 -11.83 -22.18 -11.68
C GLN A 499 -12.39 -22.50 -13.06
N GLN A 500 -12.08 -21.69 -14.05
CA GLN A 500 -12.57 -21.82 -15.42
C GLN A 500 -11.41 -22.11 -16.38
N SER A 501 -11.64 -22.98 -17.34
CA SER A 501 -10.72 -23.18 -18.44
C SER A 501 -10.68 -21.96 -19.38
N PRO A 502 -9.66 -21.84 -20.24
CA PRO A 502 -9.71 -20.97 -21.40
C PRO A 502 -10.95 -21.26 -22.25
N ARG A 503 -11.43 -20.23 -22.96
CA ARG A 503 -12.56 -20.36 -23.87
C ARG A 503 -12.13 -21.05 -25.16
N THR A 504 -12.84 -22.08 -25.57
CA THR A 504 -12.81 -22.65 -26.91
C THR A 504 -13.87 -21.97 -27.75
N LEU A 505 -13.51 -21.40 -28.90
CA LEU A 505 -14.46 -20.82 -29.85
C LEU A 505 -14.99 -21.92 -30.76
N VAL A 506 -16.30 -22.16 -30.71
CA VAL A 506 -17.00 -23.20 -31.46
C VAL A 506 -17.85 -22.55 -32.54
N LYS A 507 -17.68 -23.01 -33.77
CA LYS A 507 -18.50 -22.58 -34.90
C LYS A 507 -19.73 -23.47 -35.00
N VAL A 508 -20.91 -22.91 -34.84
CA VAL A 508 -22.19 -23.64 -34.93
C VAL A 508 -22.99 -23.06 -36.10
N THR A 509 -23.01 -23.77 -37.23
CA THR A 509 -23.65 -23.33 -38.48
C THR A 509 -24.62 -24.39 -38.99
N ILE A 510 -25.69 -24.63 -38.23
CA ILE A 510 -26.74 -25.59 -38.57
C ILE A 510 -27.94 -24.82 -39.13
N VAL A 511 -28.30 -25.11 -40.37
CA VAL A 511 -29.44 -24.61 -41.12
C VAL A 511 -30.68 -25.48 -40.83
N GLU A 512 -31.60 -24.94 -40.03
CA GLU A 512 -32.93 -25.54 -39.91
C GLU A 512 -33.77 -25.24 -41.17
N SER A 513 -33.84 -26.19 -42.10
CA SER A 513 -34.85 -26.19 -43.16
C SER A 513 -36.18 -26.70 -42.62
N GLU A 514 -37.22 -25.86 -42.70
CA GLU A 514 -38.62 -26.25 -42.41
C GLU A 514 -39.32 -26.67 -43.70
N GLU A 515 -40.22 -27.66 -43.63
CA GLU A 515 -41.05 -28.06 -44.76
C GLU A 515 -42.14 -27.01 -45.04
N LEU A 516 -41.94 -26.23 -46.09
CA LEU A 516 -42.86 -25.19 -46.56
C LEU A 516 -43.99 -25.77 -47.45
N ALA A 517 -45.20 -25.22 -47.35
CA ALA A 517 -46.39 -25.65 -48.09
C ALA A 517 -46.33 -25.34 -49.61
N ASP A 518 -47.03 -26.13 -50.44
CA ASP A 518 -47.07 -25.87 -51.89
C ASP A 518 -47.77 -24.54 -52.23
N VAL A 519 -47.31 -23.89 -53.30
CA VAL A 519 -47.95 -22.69 -53.86
C VAL A 519 -49.29 -23.06 -54.48
N GLU A 520 -50.33 -22.33 -54.12
CA GLU A 520 -51.66 -22.51 -54.67
C GLU A 520 -51.86 -21.63 -55.91
N PHE A 521 -52.58 -22.14 -56.90
CA PHE A 521 -52.99 -21.40 -58.09
C PHE A 521 -54.52 -21.24 -58.07
N PRO A 522 -55.06 -20.07 -57.64
CA PRO A 522 -56.51 -19.87 -57.47
C PRO A 522 -57.27 -19.91 -58.79
N ASP A 523 -56.65 -19.41 -59.87
CA ASP A 523 -57.27 -19.33 -61.19
C ASP A 523 -57.11 -20.62 -62.00
N ARG A 524 -56.59 -21.71 -61.40
CA ARG A 524 -56.36 -22.99 -62.09
C ARG A 524 -57.67 -23.59 -62.63
N TYR A 525 -57.57 -24.31 -63.73
CA TYR A 525 -58.66 -25.09 -64.28
C TYR A 525 -59.15 -26.12 -63.25
N SER A 526 -60.46 -26.13 -63.00
CA SER A 526 -61.12 -26.97 -61.99
C SER A 526 -61.66 -28.29 -62.53
N GLY A 527 -61.58 -28.52 -63.84
CA GLY A 527 -62.02 -29.79 -64.46
C GLY A 527 -60.97 -30.89 -64.31
N GLY A 528 -61.36 -32.01 -63.72
CA GLY A 528 -60.46 -33.11 -63.38
C GLY A 528 -59.54 -32.81 -62.19
N ASN A 529 -58.79 -33.81 -61.74
CA ASN A 529 -57.83 -33.67 -60.65
C ASN A 529 -56.40 -33.97 -61.15
N PRO A 530 -55.80 -33.09 -61.98
CA PRO A 530 -54.47 -33.33 -62.53
C PRO A 530 -53.41 -33.29 -61.42
N ALA A 531 -52.38 -34.13 -61.53
CA ALA A 531 -51.28 -34.20 -60.56
C ALA A 531 -50.45 -32.90 -60.45
N ILE A 532 -50.48 -32.06 -61.48
CA ILE A 532 -49.87 -30.72 -61.51
C ILE A 532 -50.99 -29.73 -61.83
N PRO A 533 -51.13 -28.61 -61.10
CA PRO A 533 -52.10 -27.57 -61.40
C PRO A 533 -52.01 -27.10 -62.85
N VAL A 534 -53.15 -26.86 -63.51
CA VAL A 534 -53.19 -26.45 -64.93
C VAL A 534 -53.84 -25.08 -65.05
N ILE A 535 -53.17 -24.17 -65.74
CA ILE A 535 -53.70 -22.88 -66.23
C ILE A 535 -53.98 -23.06 -67.72
N ASN A 536 -55.25 -23.09 -68.09
CA ASN A 536 -55.67 -23.20 -69.49
C ASN A 536 -56.29 -21.88 -69.97
N CYS A 537 -56.82 -21.86 -71.20
CA CYS A 537 -57.47 -20.68 -71.76
C CYS A 537 -58.60 -20.10 -70.89
N CYS A 538 -59.34 -20.95 -70.17
CA CYS A 538 -60.43 -20.53 -69.30
C CYS A 538 -59.96 -19.95 -67.96
N SER A 539 -58.73 -20.27 -67.57
CA SER A 539 -58.02 -19.61 -66.47
C SER A 539 -57.55 -18.19 -66.81
N LYS A 540 -57.73 -17.73 -68.07
CA LYS A 540 -57.39 -16.38 -68.55
C LYS A 540 -55.92 -15.98 -68.28
N PRO A 541 -54.93 -16.73 -68.82
CA PRO A 541 -53.51 -16.47 -68.56
C PRO A 541 -53.04 -15.07 -68.95
N TRP A 542 -53.72 -14.39 -69.88
CA TRP A 542 -53.44 -13.00 -70.28
C TRP A 542 -53.72 -11.95 -69.19
N ASP A 543 -54.49 -12.30 -68.15
CA ASP A 543 -54.67 -11.44 -66.98
C ASP A 543 -53.54 -11.64 -65.94
N GLY A 544 -52.57 -12.50 -66.24
CA GLY A 544 -51.47 -12.91 -65.35
C GLY A 544 -51.80 -14.18 -64.56
N ILE A 545 -50.77 -14.88 -64.09
CA ILE A 545 -50.94 -16.07 -63.24
C ILE A 545 -50.81 -15.66 -61.78
N LYS A 546 -51.90 -15.82 -61.02
CA LYS A 546 -51.87 -15.63 -59.56
C LYS A 546 -51.27 -16.86 -58.88
N ALA A 547 -50.21 -16.62 -58.11
CA ALA A 547 -49.57 -17.60 -57.25
C ALA A 547 -49.80 -17.18 -55.80
N ARG A 548 -50.57 -17.97 -55.07
CA ARG A 548 -50.89 -17.76 -53.66
C ARG A 548 -49.95 -18.59 -52.81
N ILE A 549 -49.14 -17.92 -52.00
CA ILE A 549 -48.35 -18.56 -50.95
C ILE A 549 -49.29 -18.68 -49.76
N PRO A 550 -49.64 -19.90 -49.31
CA PRO A 550 -50.57 -20.07 -48.20
C PRO A 550 -49.96 -19.51 -46.91
N GLY A 551 -50.82 -19.03 -46.01
CA GLY A 551 -50.41 -18.60 -44.68
C GLY A 551 -49.98 -19.81 -43.86
N ASP A 552 -48.87 -19.69 -43.14
CA ASP A 552 -48.32 -20.74 -42.31
C ASP A 552 -48.02 -20.18 -40.93
N ARG A 553 -48.92 -20.39 -39.96
CA ARG A 553 -48.74 -19.88 -38.59
C ARG A 553 -47.65 -20.62 -37.80
N VAL A 554 -47.09 -21.70 -38.36
CA VAL A 554 -46.00 -22.46 -37.76
C VAL A 554 -44.67 -21.92 -38.27
N SER A 555 -44.55 -21.75 -39.59
CA SER A 555 -43.28 -21.34 -40.20
C SER A 555 -43.15 -19.82 -40.39
N PHE A 556 -44.24 -19.06 -40.54
CA PHE A 556 -44.20 -17.61 -40.78
C PHE A 556 -44.34 -16.82 -39.48
N GLU A 557 -43.47 -15.83 -39.29
CA GLU A 557 -43.56 -14.84 -38.23
C GLU A 557 -43.57 -13.42 -38.78
N VAL A 558 -44.22 -12.51 -38.04
CA VAL A 558 -44.29 -11.09 -38.40
C VAL A 558 -42.88 -10.50 -38.42
N GLY A 559 -42.53 -9.84 -39.53
CA GLY A 559 -41.22 -9.23 -39.75
C GLY A 559 -40.23 -10.11 -40.53
N ASN A 560 -40.52 -11.40 -40.74
CA ASN A 560 -39.73 -12.22 -41.68
C ASN A 560 -39.93 -11.73 -43.12
N THR A 561 -39.01 -12.09 -44.02
CA THR A 561 -39.09 -11.71 -45.43
C THR A 561 -39.23 -12.92 -46.34
N VAL A 562 -40.04 -12.80 -47.39
CA VAL A 562 -40.24 -13.84 -48.40
C VAL A 562 -39.92 -13.29 -49.79
N ASP A 563 -38.97 -13.93 -50.47
CA ASP A 563 -38.66 -13.66 -51.88
C ASP A 563 -39.39 -14.68 -52.75
N VAL A 564 -40.11 -14.22 -53.77
CA VAL A 564 -40.84 -15.10 -54.70
C VAL A 564 -40.34 -14.89 -56.13
N SER A 565 -40.01 -15.99 -56.81
CA SER A 565 -39.55 -16.00 -58.20
C SER A 565 -40.35 -16.95 -59.07
N TRP A 566 -40.35 -16.67 -60.37
CA TRP A 566 -41.00 -17.45 -61.41
C TRP A 566 -40.02 -17.71 -62.57
N GLN A 567 -40.13 -18.90 -63.18
CA GLN A 567 -39.45 -19.24 -64.42
C GLN A 567 -40.42 -20.03 -65.32
N ALA A 568 -40.53 -19.66 -66.59
CA ALA A 568 -41.29 -20.42 -67.58
C ALA A 568 -40.43 -21.47 -68.28
N TYR A 569 -41.07 -22.55 -68.72
CA TYR A 569 -40.45 -23.70 -69.37
C TYR A 569 -41.27 -24.10 -70.61
N ASP A 570 -40.59 -24.58 -71.65
CA ASP A 570 -41.24 -25.02 -72.90
C ASP A 570 -41.99 -26.36 -72.73
N ASP A 571 -41.64 -27.13 -71.70
CA ASP A 571 -42.17 -28.44 -71.39
C ASP A 571 -42.98 -28.45 -70.08
N SER A 572 -43.85 -29.45 -69.93
CA SER A 572 -44.73 -29.56 -68.76
C SER A 572 -44.09 -30.09 -67.48
N GLN A 573 -42.83 -30.57 -67.52
CA GLN A 573 -42.08 -31.08 -66.37
C GLN A 573 -41.11 -30.03 -65.79
N GLY A 574 -40.89 -28.92 -66.49
CA GLY A 574 -40.05 -27.82 -66.03
C GLY A 574 -38.55 -28.11 -66.17
N ASN A 575 -38.15 -28.74 -67.27
CA ASN A 575 -36.77 -29.13 -67.55
C ASN A 575 -36.07 -28.18 -68.54
N SER A 576 -36.82 -27.55 -69.44
CA SER A 576 -36.33 -26.72 -70.53
C SER A 576 -36.76 -25.25 -70.34
N PRO A 577 -35.98 -24.42 -69.62
CA PRO A 577 -36.36 -23.06 -69.29
C PRO A 577 -36.39 -22.17 -70.55
N ILE A 578 -37.39 -21.30 -70.65
CA ILE A 578 -37.49 -20.30 -71.73
C ILE A 578 -36.64 -19.08 -71.31
N PRO A 579 -35.56 -18.73 -72.05
CA PRO A 579 -34.71 -17.60 -71.70
C PRO A 579 -35.50 -16.27 -71.65
N GLY A 580 -35.18 -15.41 -70.68
CA GLY A 580 -35.82 -14.10 -70.53
C GLY A 580 -37.15 -14.09 -69.77
N THR A 581 -37.66 -15.25 -69.36
CA THR A 581 -38.95 -15.37 -68.63
C THR A 581 -38.81 -15.46 -67.11
N ALA A 582 -37.61 -15.23 -66.58
CA ALA A 582 -37.38 -15.18 -65.15
C ALA A 582 -38.00 -13.90 -64.56
N TYR A 583 -38.90 -14.07 -63.60
CA TYR A 583 -39.54 -12.97 -62.88
C TYR A 583 -39.23 -13.07 -61.39
N SER A 584 -38.98 -11.94 -60.74
CA SER A 584 -38.86 -11.84 -59.29
C SER A 584 -39.87 -10.80 -58.79
N ALA A 585 -40.76 -11.23 -57.92
CA ALA A 585 -41.68 -10.32 -57.26
C ALA A 585 -40.91 -9.47 -56.23
N PRO A 586 -41.44 -8.29 -55.85
CA PRO A 586 -40.91 -7.54 -54.72
C PRO A 586 -40.88 -8.42 -53.46
N THR A 587 -39.80 -8.34 -52.68
CA THR A 587 -39.68 -9.02 -51.39
C THR A 587 -40.84 -8.63 -50.48
N VAL A 588 -41.55 -9.63 -49.95
CA VAL A 588 -42.69 -9.42 -49.06
C VAL A 588 -42.20 -9.50 -47.62
N THR A 589 -42.41 -8.44 -46.84
CA THR A 589 -42.24 -8.51 -45.38
C THR A 589 -43.56 -8.98 -44.77
N LEU A 590 -43.52 -10.06 -43.98
CA LEU A 590 -44.72 -10.69 -43.45
C LEU A 590 -45.33 -9.84 -42.33
N ASP A 591 -46.61 -9.51 -42.48
CA ASP A 591 -47.45 -8.93 -41.43
C ASP A 591 -48.40 -10.00 -40.84
N ASP A 592 -49.21 -9.63 -39.85
CA ASP A 592 -50.12 -10.58 -39.18
C ASP A 592 -51.13 -11.21 -40.14
N ASP A 593 -51.54 -10.50 -41.20
CA ASP A 593 -52.46 -11.06 -42.20
C ASP A 593 -51.73 -12.06 -43.11
N ALA A 594 -50.54 -11.73 -43.60
CA ALA A 594 -49.71 -12.61 -44.42
C ALA A 594 -49.32 -13.90 -43.68
N VAL A 595 -49.03 -13.83 -42.37
CA VAL A 595 -48.78 -15.01 -41.53
C VAL A 595 -50.01 -15.91 -41.45
N ARG A 596 -51.20 -15.33 -41.27
CA ARG A 596 -52.44 -16.10 -41.04
C ARG A 596 -53.08 -16.63 -42.30
N ASN A 597 -53.11 -15.81 -43.34
CA ASN A 597 -53.91 -16.00 -44.55
C ASN A 597 -53.04 -16.10 -45.81
N GLY A 598 -51.72 -15.92 -45.71
CA GLY A 598 -50.82 -15.93 -46.85
C GLY A 598 -50.95 -14.67 -47.69
N PHE A 599 -50.32 -14.69 -48.86
CA PHE A 599 -50.39 -13.57 -49.80
C PHE A 599 -50.36 -14.08 -51.24
N THR A 600 -50.81 -13.24 -52.17
CA THR A 600 -50.84 -13.58 -53.60
C THR A 600 -49.94 -12.65 -54.37
N ILE A 601 -49.07 -13.22 -55.20
CA ILE A 601 -48.36 -12.49 -56.24
C ILE A 601 -49.00 -12.78 -57.60
N THR A 602 -48.92 -11.83 -58.53
CA THR A 602 -49.37 -12.02 -59.90
C THR A 602 -48.17 -11.96 -60.83
N VAL A 603 -47.87 -13.04 -61.51
CA VAL A 603 -46.85 -13.08 -62.55
C VAL A 603 -47.39 -12.35 -63.79
N PRO A 604 -46.72 -11.29 -64.30
CA PRO A 604 -47.19 -10.54 -65.46
C PRO A 604 -47.18 -11.38 -66.74
N TYR A 605 -48.12 -11.12 -67.64
CA TYR A 605 -48.32 -11.96 -68.82
C TYR A 605 -47.26 -11.79 -69.92
N THR A 606 -47.07 -10.56 -70.44
CA THR A 606 -46.34 -10.28 -71.69
C THR A 606 -44.93 -10.86 -71.73
N ASP A 607 -44.13 -10.68 -70.68
CA ASP A 607 -42.73 -11.10 -70.70
C ASP A 607 -42.51 -12.51 -70.13
N TYR A 608 -43.41 -12.99 -69.25
CA TYR A 608 -43.15 -14.14 -68.39
C TYR A 608 -44.09 -15.34 -68.58
N ILE A 609 -45.23 -15.15 -69.25
CA ILE A 609 -46.24 -16.20 -69.47
C ILE A 609 -46.56 -16.35 -70.96
N GLU A 610 -46.69 -15.24 -71.70
CA GLU A 610 -46.96 -15.25 -73.13
C GLU A 610 -45.98 -16.12 -73.96
N PRO A 611 -44.67 -16.18 -73.64
CA PRO A 611 -43.73 -17.05 -74.33
C PRO A 611 -44.05 -18.55 -74.25
N ILE A 612 -44.95 -18.97 -73.36
CA ILE A 612 -45.45 -20.35 -73.29
C ILE A 612 -46.49 -20.55 -74.40
N VAL A 613 -46.01 -20.86 -75.60
CA VAL A 613 -46.82 -20.97 -76.83
C VAL A 613 -47.42 -22.35 -77.09
N THR A 614 -47.13 -23.38 -76.29
CA THR A 614 -47.72 -24.72 -76.46
C THR A 614 -48.32 -25.24 -75.15
N ARG A 615 -47.81 -26.37 -74.63
CA ARG A 615 -48.13 -26.93 -73.32
C ARG A 615 -46.84 -26.98 -72.51
N GLY A 616 -46.45 -25.81 -72.00
CA GLY A 616 -45.28 -25.66 -71.13
C GLY A 616 -45.67 -25.66 -69.66
N SER A 617 -44.77 -25.13 -68.84
CA SER A 617 -45.01 -24.95 -67.41
C SER A 617 -44.37 -23.67 -66.90
N GLY A 618 -44.77 -23.27 -65.69
CA GLY A 618 -44.01 -22.30 -64.91
C GLY A 618 -43.74 -22.85 -63.52
N ARG A 619 -42.60 -22.47 -62.96
CA ARG A 619 -42.20 -22.83 -61.60
C ARG A 619 -42.21 -21.59 -60.75
N VAL A 620 -43.03 -21.58 -59.70
CA VAL A 620 -42.95 -20.57 -58.63
C VAL A 620 -42.02 -21.11 -57.57
N THR A 621 -41.05 -20.32 -57.13
CA THR A 621 -40.20 -20.62 -55.97
C THR A 621 -40.34 -19.52 -54.95
N TYR A 622 -40.57 -19.85 -53.69
CA TYR A 622 -40.51 -18.87 -52.61
C TYR A 622 -39.47 -19.26 -51.55
N VAL A 623 -38.80 -18.23 -51.02
CA VAL A 623 -37.70 -18.35 -50.06
C VAL A 623 -38.06 -17.53 -48.82
N LEU A 624 -38.27 -18.19 -47.69
CA LEU A 624 -38.50 -17.58 -46.39
C LEU A 624 -37.17 -17.32 -45.68
N LYS A 625 -36.96 -16.09 -45.22
CA LYS A 625 -35.77 -15.66 -44.46
C LYS A 625 -36.19 -15.16 -43.08
N LYS A 626 -35.83 -15.92 -42.03
CA LYS A 626 -36.06 -15.55 -40.61
C LYS A 626 -34.87 -14.77 -40.02
N SER A 627 -33.66 -15.15 -40.41
CA SER A 627 -32.39 -14.50 -40.05
C SER A 627 -31.36 -14.71 -41.18
N PRO A 628 -30.16 -14.09 -41.15
CA PRO A 628 -29.12 -14.34 -42.13
C PRO A 628 -28.69 -15.82 -42.26
N THR A 629 -28.92 -16.62 -41.21
CA THR A 629 -28.49 -18.04 -41.12
C THR A 629 -29.66 -19.04 -41.21
N GLN A 630 -30.91 -18.58 -41.19
CA GLN A 630 -32.11 -19.44 -41.23
C GLN A 630 -32.97 -19.14 -42.45
N ILE A 631 -32.89 -20.04 -43.45
CA ILE A 631 -33.55 -19.91 -44.76
C ILE A 631 -34.31 -21.21 -45.08
N SER A 632 -35.55 -21.09 -45.54
CA SER A 632 -36.36 -22.21 -46.04
C SER A 632 -36.83 -21.93 -47.48
N VAL A 633 -36.88 -22.97 -48.33
CA VAL A 633 -37.16 -22.83 -49.77
C VAL A 633 -38.21 -23.83 -50.23
N LYS A 634 -39.15 -23.37 -51.09
CA LYS A 634 -40.15 -24.23 -51.72
C LYS A 634 -40.36 -23.86 -53.17
N SER A 635 -40.51 -24.88 -54.02
CA SER A 635 -40.84 -24.72 -55.44
C SER A 635 -42.07 -25.54 -55.81
N THR A 636 -42.99 -24.96 -56.57
CA THR A 636 -44.20 -25.62 -57.07
C THR A 636 -44.35 -25.36 -58.57
N LEU A 637 -44.70 -26.39 -59.34
CA LEU A 637 -44.88 -26.33 -60.78
C LEU A 637 -46.36 -26.13 -61.14
N VAL A 638 -46.63 -25.36 -62.20
CA VAL A 638 -47.95 -25.22 -62.83
C VAL A 638 -47.83 -25.42 -64.34
N VAL A 639 -48.68 -26.25 -64.92
CA VAL A 639 -48.75 -26.42 -66.38
C VAL A 639 -49.51 -25.23 -66.96
N VAL A 640 -48.97 -24.61 -68.00
CA VAL A 640 -49.63 -23.51 -68.72
C VAL A 640 -49.87 -23.97 -70.16
N THR A 641 -51.12 -23.94 -70.60
CA THR A 641 -51.48 -24.30 -71.96
C THR A 641 -52.44 -23.31 -72.59
N ARG A 642 -52.13 -22.92 -73.82
CA ARG A 642 -52.89 -21.94 -74.58
C ARG A 642 -53.46 -22.50 -75.89
N VAL A 643 -53.33 -23.80 -76.13
CA VAL A 643 -53.69 -24.42 -77.41
C VAL A 643 -55.19 -24.74 -77.43
N LEU A 644 -55.89 -24.26 -78.47
CA LEU A 644 -57.29 -24.60 -78.71
C LEU A 644 -57.44 -25.97 -79.43
N PRO A 645 -58.55 -26.70 -79.24
CA PRO A 645 -58.78 -27.96 -79.94
C PRO A 645 -59.01 -27.76 -81.45
N GLY A 646 -58.33 -28.55 -82.30
CA GLY A 646 -58.64 -28.67 -83.74
C GLY A 646 -57.68 -27.96 -84.70
N GLU A 647 -56.95 -26.93 -84.26
CA GLU A 647 -55.87 -26.26 -85.01
C GLU A 647 -54.82 -25.67 -84.03
N LEU A 648 -53.61 -25.34 -84.48
CA LEU A 648 -52.52 -24.72 -83.69
C LEU A 648 -52.81 -23.28 -83.22
N ASN A 649 -54.08 -22.90 -83.09
CA ASN A 649 -54.48 -21.56 -82.68
C ASN A 649 -54.31 -21.41 -81.17
N LEU A 650 -53.70 -20.31 -80.74
CA LEU A 650 -53.52 -19.97 -79.33
C LEU A 650 -54.69 -19.13 -78.86
N CYS A 651 -55.22 -19.43 -77.68
CA CYS A 651 -56.17 -18.53 -77.05
C CYS A 651 -55.51 -17.22 -76.65
N THR A 652 -56.25 -16.16 -76.88
CA THR A 652 -55.90 -14.77 -76.57
C THR A 652 -57.03 -14.14 -75.76
N ARG A 653 -56.83 -12.89 -75.34
CA ARG A 653 -57.88 -12.14 -74.64
C ARG A 653 -59.12 -11.95 -75.51
N GLU A 654 -58.92 -11.76 -76.81
CA GLU A 654 -59.97 -11.55 -77.80
C GLU A 654 -60.64 -12.87 -78.22
N GLU A 655 -59.90 -13.98 -78.18
CA GLU A 655 -60.34 -15.32 -78.55
C GLU A 655 -60.04 -16.35 -77.45
N PRO A 656 -60.78 -16.33 -76.32
CA PRO A 656 -60.49 -17.18 -75.16
C PRO A 656 -60.90 -18.65 -75.32
N GLY A 657 -61.59 -19.01 -76.41
CA GLY A 657 -62.25 -20.30 -76.58
C GLY A 657 -63.60 -20.39 -75.85
N VAL A 658 -64.18 -21.59 -75.79
CA VAL A 658 -65.47 -21.87 -75.10
C VAL A 658 -65.17 -22.41 -73.71
N CYS A 659 -65.55 -21.65 -72.67
CA CYS A 659 -65.23 -21.97 -71.28
C CYS A 659 -66.43 -22.39 -70.43
N ASP A 660 -67.64 -22.03 -70.85
CA ASP A 660 -68.88 -22.40 -70.20
C ASP A 660 -69.68 -23.33 -71.14
N ILE A 661 -69.47 -24.63 -70.98
CA ILE A 661 -70.39 -25.64 -71.54
C ILE A 661 -71.30 -26.08 -70.38
N PRO A 662 -72.57 -25.67 -70.33
CA PRO A 662 -73.52 -26.29 -69.41
C PRO A 662 -73.76 -27.73 -69.89
N ASP A 663 -73.61 -28.69 -68.97
CA ASP A 663 -73.70 -30.15 -69.14
C ASP A 663 -72.50 -30.86 -69.80
N LEU A 664 -71.44 -31.02 -69.02
CA LEU A 664 -70.68 -32.28 -68.93
C LEU A 664 -70.50 -32.62 -67.43
N ALA A 665 -71.61 -33.00 -66.80
CA ALA A 665 -71.61 -33.70 -65.52
C ALA A 665 -71.99 -35.16 -65.78
N GLU A 666 -71.01 -35.94 -66.22
CA GLU A 666 -70.81 -37.35 -65.85
C GLU A 666 -69.32 -37.66 -65.81
#